data_AF-A0A8T3PR36-F1
#
_entry.id   AF-A0A8T3PR36-F1
#
_cell.length_a   1.000
_cell.length_b   1.000
_cell.length_c   1.000
_cell.angle_alpha   90.00
_cell.angle_beta   90.00
_cell.angle_gamma   90.00
#
_symmetry.space_group_name_H-M   'P 1'
#
loop_
_entity.id
_entity.type
_entity.pdbx_description
1 polymer ?
#
loop_
_entity_poly.entity_id
_entity_poly.type
_entity_poly.pdbx_seq_one_letter_code
_entity_poly.pdbx_strand_id
1 'polypeptide(L)'
;MNAHRRLSLATVPLLGLALLLIGANGVAEDSDASFSGSEALSDIDAFSGKDAAVASGPNSARRLRRARQLRRFIDHQVGGIQKLMVPDEAHLPQPRLPDGTLTADPRFRTTEAKRYLGKLLFFDPVRTARILPEYGGVLSTRQTGSCGSCHLGEAASRSNTIINLNVGGEGRGFTDASGKFIARRRLQPGLVDTVPTLTEVCTRSASINCAFPSNGLSPATDIDQLVHSGRADAVDSVPRNTPNLIGFAFNNRTLQGGLAGDPAPFPIGVNPDGLPAGENVTQATSTVHRMFQFQSAELQLVPSFVKLFTEAFPEEAAAASAQNDPNLLISDETVQRAMATFLRTVVTRNTAFDRFLAGDDAALTRKQQRGARLFFTEARPEENVSNRGERGAGCFTCHSGPVLNKQRGDELANVLVEENFFNIGLHDHELQDLNRTVLNDPGFRDRGRQDVNSDPNSAFKFRVPTLRQLRDSNLFTHNGLFTTVKDVVNYFNAGVPQDAEAAAAGTLAPRFTNPRGPGSPPGLGLKEGDVEAITDFLENSLYDPAFVKFHPNSTTRTFQPDRQELTYSIYRPDLAALGTIDGLMPSGRNVSVNDALSRRDAGLEFLDVTNQLTAELTDSSGGRREVNDYEIRNTSSSIVDTHLLVIARGLSQGIRLKNASGTTSSGDPYLRVFLPDGVLLPGESISVRLVFKRRRNVPQASYTLTFLSGQGKP
;
A
#
# COMPACT_ATOMS: atom_id res chain seq x y z
N MET A 1 -61.28 37.84 -11.70
CA MET A 1 -62.45 37.07 -12.20
C MET A 1 -62.48 35.76 -11.44
N ASN A 2 -63.52 35.62 -10.59
CA ASN A 2 -64.22 34.45 -10.04
C ASN A 2 -63.48 33.12 -9.79
N ALA A 3 -63.75 32.32 -8.77
CA ALA A 3 -64.50 32.39 -7.51
C ALA A 3 -64.36 31.01 -6.84
N HIS A 4 -64.51 30.98 -5.52
CA HIS A 4 -64.55 29.81 -4.63
C HIS A 4 -65.64 28.74 -4.91
N ARG A 5 -65.37 27.49 -4.49
CA ARG A 5 -66.18 26.57 -3.61
C ARG A 5 -65.49 25.19 -3.60
N ARG A 6 -65.01 24.56 -2.50
CA ARG A 6 -65.59 24.04 -1.23
C ARG A 6 -66.74 23.02 -1.37
N LEU A 7 -66.48 21.79 -0.88
CA LEU A 7 -67.30 20.88 -0.04
C LEU A 7 -66.50 19.55 0.12
N SER A 8 -66.50 18.72 1.18
CA SER A 8 -66.82 18.81 2.62
C SER A 8 -66.66 17.40 3.24
N LEU A 9 -66.26 17.32 4.53
CA LEU A 9 -66.54 16.26 5.54
C LEU A 9 -65.92 14.84 5.31
N ALA A 10 -65.45 14.07 6.30
CA ALA A 10 -65.73 14.03 7.74
C ALA A 10 -64.63 13.28 8.55
N THR A 11 -64.53 13.66 9.84
CA THR A 11 -64.31 12.86 11.07
C THR A 11 -63.01 12.09 11.37
N VAL A 12 -62.40 12.54 12.48
CA VAL A 12 -61.41 11.91 13.39
C VAL A 12 -62.21 11.08 14.45
N PRO A 13 -61.69 10.00 15.07
CA PRO A 13 -60.87 10.13 16.29
C PRO A 13 -59.66 9.16 16.42
N LEU A 14 -58.62 9.66 17.12
CA LEU A 14 -57.62 8.88 17.87
C LEU A 14 -58.26 8.24 19.12
N LEU A 15 -57.74 7.11 19.62
CA LEU A 15 -56.93 7.01 20.85
C LEU A 15 -56.66 5.56 21.32
N GLY A 16 -55.42 5.35 21.80
CA GLY A 16 -55.06 4.47 22.94
C GLY A 16 -54.73 3.01 22.63
N LEU A 17 -53.90 2.29 23.39
CA LEU A 17 -52.92 2.56 24.44
C LEU A 17 -52.27 1.19 24.79
N ALA A 18 -50.97 1.17 25.14
CA ALA A 18 -50.31 0.27 26.09
C ALA A 18 -50.21 -1.29 25.90
N LEU A 19 -48.95 -1.73 25.74
CA LEU A 19 -48.12 -2.54 26.67
C LEU A 19 -48.42 -4.02 27.02
N LEU A 20 -47.29 -4.77 27.20
CA LEU A 20 -47.06 -6.11 27.81
C LEU A 20 -47.34 -7.34 26.91
N LEU A 21 -46.66 -8.50 26.97
CA LEU A 21 -45.36 -9.05 27.41
C LEU A 21 -45.58 -10.59 27.35
N ILE A 22 -44.52 -11.40 27.13
CA ILE A 22 -44.49 -12.89 27.30
C ILE A 22 -45.22 -13.67 26.17
N GLY A 23 -44.73 -14.77 25.60
CA GLY A 23 -43.57 -15.60 25.83
C GLY A 23 -43.69 -16.88 24.97
N ALA A 24 -42.54 -17.39 24.55
CA ALA A 24 -42.16 -18.80 24.55
C ALA A 24 -43.13 -19.88 24.01
N ASN A 25 -42.67 -20.56 22.94
CA ASN A 25 -42.61 -22.02 22.72
C ASN A 25 -42.19 -22.20 21.25
N GLY A 26 -41.16 -22.95 20.85
CA GLY A 26 -40.36 -23.95 21.54
C GLY A 26 -40.22 -25.18 20.63
N VAL A 27 -38.97 -25.55 20.32
CA VAL A 27 -38.45 -26.92 20.08
C VAL A 27 -38.83 -27.55 18.72
N ALA A 28 -37.96 -28.19 17.91
CA ALA A 28 -36.73 -29.00 18.13
C ALA A 28 -35.75 -28.79 16.94
N GLU A 29 -34.42 -28.74 17.08
CA GLU A 29 -33.45 -29.85 17.34
C GLU A 29 -33.70 -31.04 16.37
N ASP A 30 -32.82 -31.38 15.43
CA ASP A 30 -31.45 -31.93 15.55
C ASP A 30 -30.80 -31.88 14.13
N SER A 31 -29.50 -31.88 13.86
CA SER A 31 -28.37 -32.49 14.56
C SER A 31 -27.03 -31.95 14.03
N ASP A 32 -26.05 -31.98 14.93
CA ASP A 32 -24.66 -31.57 14.83
C ASP A 32 -23.83 -32.20 13.70
N ALA A 33 -22.96 -31.38 13.12
CA ALA A 33 -21.62 -31.79 12.69
C ALA A 33 -20.61 -30.78 13.26
N SER A 34 -20.03 -31.17 14.38
CA SER A 34 -18.98 -30.47 15.11
C SER A 34 -17.69 -30.41 14.30
N PHE A 35 -17.21 -29.21 13.99
CA PHE A 35 -15.84 -29.00 13.52
C PHE A 35 -15.00 -28.41 14.67
N SER A 36 -14.29 -29.29 15.37
CA SER A 36 -13.26 -28.92 16.34
C SER A 36 -12.03 -28.41 15.61
N GLY A 37 -11.67 -27.16 15.86
CA GLY A 37 -10.47 -26.53 15.33
C GLY A 37 -10.08 -25.29 16.13
N SER A 38 -10.13 -25.38 17.46
CA SER A 38 -9.45 -24.44 18.34
C SER A 38 -7.96 -24.79 18.36
N GLU A 39 -7.14 -24.01 17.65
CA GLU A 39 -5.73 -23.70 17.98
C GLU A 39 -5.11 -22.95 16.78
N ALA A 40 -5.26 -21.62 16.78
CA ALA A 40 -4.37 -20.61 16.18
C ALA A 40 -4.97 -19.19 16.38
N LEU A 41 -5.51 -18.91 17.57
CA LEU A 41 -5.96 -17.58 18.01
C LEU A 41 -5.38 -17.21 19.38
N SER A 42 -4.26 -17.82 19.75
CA SER A 42 -3.41 -17.38 20.86
C SER A 42 -2.13 -16.82 20.26
N ASP A 43 -1.83 -15.55 20.57
CA ASP A 43 -0.63 -14.77 20.22
C ASP A 43 -0.80 -13.64 19.18
N ILE A 44 -2.01 -13.08 19.05
CA ILE A 44 -2.18 -11.65 18.78
C ILE A 44 -3.10 -11.06 19.84
N ASP A 45 -2.63 -11.12 21.08
CA ASP A 45 -3.23 -10.41 22.20
C ASP A 45 -2.15 -9.56 22.86
N ALA A 46 -1.68 -8.57 22.10
CA ALA A 46 -0.82 -7.48 22.58
C ALA A 46 -1.26 -6.15 21.98
N PHE A 47 -2.57 -5.91 21.90
CA PHE A 47 -3.16 -4.57 21.82
C PHE A 47 -4.58 -4.53 22.43
N SER A 48 -4.91 -5.50 23.31
CA SER A 48 -6.05 -5.33 24.21
C SER A 48 -5.65 -4.38 25.35
N GLY A 49 -6.53 -3.44 25.64
CA GLY A 49 -6.35 -2.33 26.58
C GLY A 49 -6.13 -2.73 28.04
N LYS A 50 -5.06 -3.46 28.35
CA LYS A 50 -4.63 -3.73 29.73
C LYS A 50 -3.81 -2.61 30.38
N ASP A 51 -3.42 -1.58 29.64
CA ASP A 51 -2.91 -0.33 30.22
C ASP A 51 -4.02 0.71 30.52
N ALA A 52 -5.28 0.42 30.15
CA ALA A 52 -6.41 1.29 30.47
C ALA A 52 -6.92 1.11 31.92
N ALA A 53 -6.44 0.09 32.65
CA ALA A 53 -6.89 -0.24 34.00
C ALA A 53 -5.79 -0.05 35.08
N VAL A 54 -4.92 0.96 34.95
CA VAL A 54 -4.10 1.45 36.08
C VAL A 54 -3.96 2.97 35.98
N ALA A 55 -4.95 3.73 36.46
CA ALA A 55 -4.84 5.19 36.46
C ALA A 55 -5.69 5.94 37.49
N SER A 56 -5.98 5.37 38.67
CA SER A 56 -6.53 6.15 39.79
C SER A 56 -5.40 6.60 40.73
N GLY A 57 -4.61 7.59 40.30
CA GLY A 57 -3.57 8.17 41.16
C GLY A 57 -3.11 9.57 40.69
N PRO A 58 -2.52 10.40 41.56
CA PRO A 58 -2.11 11.77 41.22
C PRO A 58 -1.14 11.87 40.03
N ASN A 59 -0.39 10.80 39.74
CA ASN A 59 0.49 10.69 38.57
C ASN A 59 -0.27 10.56 37.23
N SER A 60 -1.45 9.95 37.20
CA SER A 60 -2.27 9.85 35.98
C SER A 60 -2.95 11.18 35.66
N ALA A 61 -3.49 11.87 36.67
CA ALA A 61 -4.09 13.20 36.50
C ALA A 61 -3.08 14.23 35.96
N ARG A 62 -1.85 14.21 36.47
CA ARG A 62 -0.75 15.04 35.97
C ARG A 62 -0.38 14.71 34.52
N ARG A 63 -0.37 13.42 34.16
CA ARG A 63 -0.10 12.95 32.78
C ARG A 63 -1.16 13.46 31.81
N LEU A 64 -2.44 13.27 32.13
CA LEU A 64 -3.56 13.73 31.29
C LEU A 64 -3.59 15.26 31.16
N ARG A 65 -3.24 16.00 32.22
CA ARG A 65 -3.10 17.46 32.15
C ARG A 65 -2.02 17.91 31.17
N ARG A 66 -0.88 17.21 31.13
CA ARG A 66 0.20 17.49 30.15
C ARG A 66 -0.23 17.19 28.73
N ALA A 67 -0.95 16.09 28.50
CA ALA A 67 -1.53 15.75 27.20
C ALA A 67 -2.46 16.87 26.69
N ARG A 68 -3.36 17.39 27.53
CA ARG A 68 -4.21 18.54 27.19
C ARG A 68 -3.43 19.81 26.88
N GLN A 69 -2.36 20.08 27.64
CA GLN A 69 -1.48 21.22 27.38
C GLN A 69 -0.78 21.06 26.03
N LEU A 70 -0.31 19.87 25.69
CA LEU A 70 0.29 19.57 24.40
C LEU A 70 -0.73 19.73 23.27
N ARG A 71 -1.95 19.23 23.40
CA ARG A 71 -2.99 19.40 22.36
C ARG A 71 -3.29 20.87 22.11
N ARG A 72 -3.44 21.68 23.17
CA ARG A 72 -3.62 23.14 23.05
C ARG A 72 -2.40 23.85 22.46
N PHE A 73 -1.21 23.35 22.76
CA PHE A 73 0.01 23.87 22.14
C PHE A 73 0.00 23.61 20.64
N ILE A 74 -0.26 22.37 20.21
CA ILE A 74 -0.33 22.00 18.79
C ILE A 74 -1.43 22.81 18.09
N ASP A 75 -2.62 22.92 18.69
CA ASP A 75 -3.74 23.73 18.21
C ASP A 75 -3.30 25.17 17.88
N HIS A 76 -2.58 25.82 18.81
CA HIS A 76 -2.02 27.15 18.58
C HIS A 76 -0.94 27.17 17.48
N GLN A 77 -0.05 26.18 17.45
CA GLN A 77 1.05 26.12 16.46
C GLN A 77 0.54 26.00 15.03
N VAL A 78 -0.55 25.28 14.79
CA VAL A 78 -1.10 25.09 13.43
C VAL A 78 -2.25 26.05 13.11
N GLY A 79 -2.70 26.85 14.09
CA GLY A 79 -3.81 27.79 13.93
C GLY A 79 -5.16 27.08 13.80
N GLY A 80 -5.40 26.09 14.66
CA GLY A 80 -6.62 25.29 14.75
C GLY A 80 -6.38 23.80 14.54
N ILE A 81 -6.60 23.01 15.59
CA ILE A 81 -6.35 21.56 15.63
C ILE A 81 -7.11 20.78 14.55
N GLN A 82 -8.25 21.30 14.12
CA GLN A 82 -9.10 20.71 13.07
C GLN A 82 -8.37 20.59 11.73
N LYS A 83 -7.38 21.46 11.47
CA LYS A 83 -6.54 21.39 10.25
C LYS A 83 -5.67 20.13 10.18
N LEU A 84 -5.45 19.46 11.31
CA LEU A 84 -4.70 18.19 11.37
C LEU A 84 -5.61 16.96 11.36
N MET A 85 -6.93 17.15 11.47
CA MET A 85 -7.88 16.04 11.53
C MET A 85 -8.25 15.59 10.12
N VAL A 86 -8.17 14.28 9.88
CA VAL A 86 -8.67 13.69 8.63
C VAL A 86 -10.20 13.74 8.65
N PRO A 87 -10.85 14.40 7.67
CA PRO A 87 -12.30 14.47 7.61
C PRO A 87 -12.89 13.08 7.41
N ASP A 88 -14.16 12.91 7.78
CA ASP A 88 -14.90 11.69 7.46
C ASP A 88 -14.98 11.47 5.94
N GLU A 89 -15.53 10.32 5.54
CA GLU A 89 -15.56 9.93 4.13
C GLU A 89 -16.43 10.85 3.25
N ALA A 90 -17.52 11.38 3.78
CA ALA A 90 -18.40 12.30 3.06
C ALA A 90 -17.75 13.67 2.83
N HIS A 91 -16.81 14.06 3.69
CA HIS A 91 -16.10 15.34 3.66
C HIS A 91 -14.67 15.23 3.12
N LEU A 92 -14.27 14.10 2.53
CA LEU A 92 -13.00 14.01 1.82
C LEU A 92 -12.93 15.06 0.69
N PRO A 93 -11.74 15.62 0.40
CA PRO A 93 -11.59 16.59 -0.67
C PRO A 93 -12.11 16.05 -2.00
N GLN A 94 -12.92 16.86 -2.68
CA GLN A 94 -13.43 16.54 -4.01
C GLN A 94 -12.38 16.87 -5.09
N PRO A 95 -12.40 16.19 -6.24
CA PRO A 95 -11.51 16.48 -7.36
C PRO A 95 -11.58 17.95 -7.78
N ARG A 96 -10.40 18.55 -8.00
CA ARG A 96 -10.27 19.93 -8.48
C ARG A 96 -9.54 19.94 -9.80
N LEU A 97 -10.00 20.82 -10.70
CA LEU A 97 -9.30 21.08 -11.95
C LEU A 97 -7.91 21.71 -11.67
N PRO A 98 -6.99 21.72 -12.65
CA PRO A 98 -5.66 22.26 -12.47
C PRO A 98 -5.61 23.72 -12.01
N ASP A 99 -6.64 24.50 -12.28
CA ASP A 99 -6.81 25.89 -11.80
C ASP A 99 -7.30 25.99 -10.34
N GLY A 100 -7.54 24.85 -9.69
CA GLY A 100 -8.03 24.74 -8.32
C GLY A 100 -9.55 24.80 -8.18
N THR A 101 -10.31 24.98 -9.27
CA THR A 101 -11.78 25.05 -9.22
C THR A 101 -12.38 23.67 -8.97
N LEU A 102 -13.51 23.66 -8.24
CA LEU A 102 -14.31 22.44 -8.10
C LEU A 102 -15.02 22.17 -9.41
N THR A 103 -14.88 20.95 -9.91
CA THR A 103 -15.65 20.52 -11.08
C THR A 103 -17.08 20.14 -10.67
N ALA A 104 -18.07 20.71 -11.37
CA ALA A 104 -19.47 20.29 -11.24
C ALA A 104 -19.79 19.04 -12.07
N ASP A 105 -18.82 18.56 -12.85
CA ASP A 105 -18.98 17.41 -13.73
C ASP A 105 -19.29 16.15 -12.90
N PRO A 106 -20.48 15.55 -13.06
CA PRO A 106 -20.90 14.39 -12.30
C PRO A 106 -19.99 13.17 -12.50
N ARG A 107 -19.20 13.15 -13.58
CA ARG A 107 -18.28 12.06 -13.89
C ARG A 107 -17.24 11.81 -12.79
N PHE A 108 -16.80 12.87 -12.11
CA PHE A 108 -15.77 12.84 -11.07
C PHE A 108 -16.31 12.60 -9.65
N ARG A 109 -17.63 12.52 -9.48
CA ARG A 109 -18.24 12.27 -8.17
C ARG A 109 -17.77 10.93 -7.57
N THR A 110 -17.34 10.99 -6.32
CA THR A 110 -17.04 9.82 -5.49
C THR A 110 -18.35 9.15 -5.07
N THR A 111 -18.56 7.90 -5.47
CA THR A 111 -19.69 7.07 -5.03
C THR A 111 -19.18 5.75 -4.48
N GLU A 112 -19.93 5.11 -3.57
CA GLU A 112 -19.53 3.82 -3.00
C GLU A 112 -19.40 2.74 -4.09
N ALA A 113 -20.28 2.73 -5.10
CA ALA A 113 -20.21 1.79 -6.21
C ALA A 113 -18.92 1.96 -7.05
N LYS A 114 -18.54 3.21 -7.39
CA LYS A 114 -17.27 3.49 -8.08
C LYS A 114 -16.06 3.16 -7.21
N ARG A 115 -16.11 3.45 -5.91
CA ARG A 115 -15.03 3.12 -4.97
C ARG A 115 -14.85 1.60 -4.86
N TYR A 116 -15.93 0.85 -4.68
CA TYR A 116 -15.88 -0.62 -4.57
C TYR A 116 -15.35 -1.25 -5.86
N LEU A 117 -15.89 -0.86 -7.02
CA LEU A 117 -15.38 -1.28 -8.32
C LEU A 117 -13.90 -0.91 -8.49
N GLY A 118 -13.53 0.33 -8.18
CA GLY A 118 -12.15 0.82 -8.29
C GLY A 118 -11.17 0.03 -7.45
N LYS A 119 -11.56 -0.36 -6.23
CA LYS A 119 -10.76 -1.22 -5.36
C LYS A 119 -10.59 -2.61 -5.98
N LEU A 120 -11.68 -3.23 -6.45
CA LEU A 120 -11.60 -4.54 -7.09
C LEU A 120 -10.69 -4.49 -8.33
N LEU A 121 -10.83 -3.48 -9.19
CA LEU A 121 -9.96 -3.29 -10.36
C LEU A 121 -8.49 -3.09 -9.99
N PHE A 122 -8.21 -2.36 -8.90
CA PHE A 122 -6.85 -2.09 -8.43
C PHE A 122 -6.11 -3.38 -8.05
N PHE A 123 -6.83 -4.34 -7.49
CA PHE A 123 -6.26 -5.60 -6.99
C PHE A 123 -6.46 -6.80 -7.92
N ASP A 124 -7.30 -6.72 -8.95
CA ASP A 124 -7.57 -7.82 -9.87
C ASP A 124 -6.55 -7.88 -11.04
N PRO A 125 -5.77 -8.98 -11.17
CA PRO A 125 -4.78 -9.11 -12.24
C PRO A 125 -5.34 -9.23 -13.66
N VAL A 126 -6.66 -9.41 -13.84
CA VAL A 126 -7.31 -9.63 -15.14
C VAL A 126 -6.93 -8.61 -16.22
N ARG A 127 -6.60 -7.38 -15.82
CA ARG A 127 -6.30 -6.30 -16.77
C ARG A 127 -4.90 -6.35 -17.34
N THR A 128 -3.91 -7.02 -16.73
CA THR A 128 -2.55 -7.13 -17.30
C THR A 128 -2.49 -8.13 -18.47
N ALA A 129 -3.43 -8.03 -19.41
CA ALA A 129 -3.64 -8.99 -20.49
C ALA A 129 -2.80 -8.72 -21.75
N ARG A 130 -2.27 -7.51 -21.90
CA ARG A 130 -1.40 -7.14 -23.02
C ARG A 130 0.05 -7.25 -22.59
N ILE A 131 0.80 -8.12 -23.26
CA ILE A 131 2.26 -8.27 -23.10
C ILE A 131 2.90 -8.23 -24.48
N LEU A 132 3.93 -7.40 -24.67
CA LEU A 132 4.66 -7.24 -25.93
C LEU A 132 6.09 -7.80 -25.79
N PRO A 133 6.39 -9.01 -26.29
CA PRO A 133 7.69 -9.66 -26.09
C PRO A 133 8.87 -8.96 -26.74
N GLU A 134 8.66 -8.32 -27.89
CA GLU A 134 9.65 -7.53 -28.64
C GLU A 134 10.22 -6.33 -27.85
N TYR A 135 9.61 -6.06 -26.71
CA TYR A 135 9.81 -4.93 -25.83
C TYR A 135 10.17 -5.37 -24.39
N GLY A 136 10.65 -6.60 -24.23
CA GLY A 136 11.07 -7.15 -22.94
C GLY A 136 9.92 -7.62 -22.05
N GLY A 137 8.67 -7.55 -22.54
CA GLY A 137 7.54 -8.19 -21.88
C GLY A 137 7.68 -9.71 -21.87
N VAL A 138 7.29 -10.37 -20.78
CA VAL A 138 7.38 -11.83 -20.66
C VAL A 138 5.98 -12.41 -20.74
N LEU A 139 5.65 -13.19 -21.78
CA LEU A 139 4.27 -13.70 -21.97
C LEU A 139 3.73 -14.45 -20.75
N SER A 140 4.60 -15.09 -19.96
CA SER A 140 4.21 -15.78 -18.72
C SER A 140 3.70 -14.84 -17.62
N THR A 141 3.89 -13.52 -17.75
CA THR A 141 3.37 -12.50 -16.81
C THR A 141 2.02 -11.91 -17.24
N ARG A 142 1.42 -12.42 -18.34
CA ARG A 142 0.06 -12.02 -18.74
C ARG A 142 -0.93 -12.37 -17.62
N GLN A 143 -1.68 -11.37 -17.17
CA GLN A 143 -2.71 -11.47 -16.13
C GLN A 143 -2.19 -12.02 -14.79
N THR A 144 -0.90 -11.80 -14.49
CA THR A 144 -0.29 -12.22 -13.23
C THR A 144 -0.12 -11.11 -12.22
N GLY A 145 -0.16 -9.83 -12.61
CA GLY A 145 -0.05 -8.69 -11.69
C GLY A 145 -1.22 -7.72 -11.80
N SER A 146 -1.40 -6.88 -10.77
CA SER A 146 -2.32 -5.74 -10.76
C SER A 146 -1.63 -4.55 -10.08
N CYS A 147 -2.30 -3.41 -9.91
CA CYS A 147 -1.71 -2.29 -9.16
C CYS A 147 -1.33 -2.72 -7.72
N GLY A 148 -2.10 -3.65 -7.14
CA GLY A 148 -1.82 -4.27 -5.85
C GLY A 148 -0.55 -5.12 -5.79
N SER A 149 0.10 -5.45 -6.92
CA SER A 149 1.39 -6.16 -6.91
C SER A 149 2.54 -5.26 -6.47
N CYS A 150 2.44 -3.95 -6.72
CA CYS A 150 3.47 -2.97 -6.42
C CYS A 150 3.03 -1.98 -5.33
N HIS A 151 1.74 -1.88 -5.04
CA HIS A 151 1.21 -1.07 -3.95
C HIS A 151 0.64 -1.98 -2.87
N LEU A 152 1.49 -2.35 -1.91
CA LEU A 152 1.21 -3.33 -0.87
C LEU A 152 0.70 -2.64 0.39
N GLY A 153 -0.42 -3.08 0.96
CA GLY A 153 -0.95 -2.49 2.20
C GLY A 153 0.05 -2.59 3.37
N GLU A 154 0.67 -3.76 3.51
CA GLU A 154 1.71 -4.16 4.46
C GLU A 154 3.02 -3.39 4.27
N ALA A 155 3.12 -2.58 3.21
CA ALA A 155 4.24 -1.68 2.95
C ALA A 155 3.76 -0.24 2.76
N ALA A 156 2.70 0.15 3.47
CA ALA A 156 2.13 1.50 3.41
C ALA A 156 1.77 1.95 1.99
N SER A 157 1.19 1.05 1.19
CA SER A 157 0.85 1.22 -0.25
C SER A 157 2.06 1.50 -1.16
N ARG A 158 3.26 1.04 -0.77
CA ARG A 158 4.47 1.04 -1.59
C ARG A 158 4.85 -0.40 -1.97
N SER A 159 5.91 -0.57 -2.75
CA SER A 159 6.44 -1.88 -3.13
C SER A 159 7.28 -2.51 -2.02
N ASN A 160 7.91 -1.70 -1.15
CA ASN A 160 8.93 -2.13 -0.18
C ASN A 160 10.14 -2.85 -0.78
N THR A 161 10.31 -2.73 -2.08
CA THR A 161 11.43 -3.29 -2.82
C THR A 161 11.64 -2.47 -4.08
N ILE A 162 12.88 -2.46 -4.54
CA ILE A 162 13.23 -1.90 -5.83
C ILE A 162 12.76 -2.89 -6.90
N ILE A 163 11.65 -2.55 -7.56
CA ILE A 163 11.03 -3.36 -8.63
C ILE A 163 10.74 -2.48 -9.83
N ASN A 164 10.81 -3.04 -11.03
CA ASN A 164 10.44 -2.32 -12.25
C ASN A 164 8.91 -2.22 -12.41
N LEU A 165 8.46 -1.42 -13.36
CA LEU A 165 7.04 -1.09 -13.53
C LEU A 165 6.17 -2.25 -14.11
N ASN A 166 6.78 -3.30 -14.67
CA ASN A 166 6.07 -4.36 -15.40
C ASN A 166 6.44 -5.79 -14.99
N VAL A 167 7.06 -5.98 -13.81
CA VAL A 167 7.38 -7.31 -13.21
C VAL A 167 6.21 -7.98 -12.51
N GLY A 168 4.97 -7.52 -12.74
CA GLY A 168 3.79 -8.13 -12.14
C GLY A 168 3.86 -9.66 -12.24
N GLY A 169 3.95 -10.35 -11.10
CA GLY A 169 4.19 -11.80 -11.06
C GLY A 169 5.53 -12.25 -10.49
N GLU A 170 6.43 -11.37 -10.04
CA GLU A 170 7.65 -11.78 -9.31
C GLU A 170 7.40 -12.21 -7.85
N GLY A 171 6.18 -12.07 -7.37
CA GLY A 171 5.76 -12.39 -6.00
C GLY A 171 5.46 -11.12 -5.20
N ARG A 172 4.38 -11.16 -4.42
CA ARG A 172 3.99 -10.06 -3.52
C ARG A 172 4.94 -9.93 -2.33
N GLY A 173 5.40 -11.07 -1.83
CA GLY A 173 6.06 -11.24 -0.54
C GLY A 173 5.49 -12.42 0.24
N PHE A 174 6.09 -12.75 1.37
CA PHE A 174 5.61 -13.79 2.29
C PHE A 174 5.51 -13.22 3.70
N THR A 175 4.73 -13.88 4.56
CA THR A 175 4.70 -13.57 5.99
C THR A 175 5.51 -14.63 6.71
N ASP A 176 6.47 -14.22 7.53
CA ASP A 176 7.30 -15.15 8.30
C ASP A 176 6.53 -15.73 9.52
N ALA A 177 7.20 -16.60 10.28
CA ALA A 177 6.61 -17.24 11.46
C ALA A 177 6.21 -16.25 12.58
N SER A 178 6.71 -15.02 12.55
CA SER A 178 6.40 -13.96 13.51
C SER A 178 5.24 -13.06 13.06
N GLY A 179 4.69 -13.30 11.86
CA GLY A 179 3.64 -12.46 11.29
C GLY A 179 4.17 -11.20 10.59
N LYS A 180 5.50 -11.09 10.37
CA LYS A 180 6.11 -9.97 9.65
C LYS A 180 6.04 -10.22 8.15
N PHE A 181 5.49 -9.24 7.42
CA PHE A 181 5.48 -9.27 5.96
C PHE A 181 6.86 -8.88 5.40
N ILE A 182 7.34 -9.67 4.45
CA ILE A 182 8.58 -9.46 3.73
C ILE A 182 8.23 -9.39 2.25
N ALA A 183 8.35 -8.20 1.66
CA ALA A 183 8.26 -8.05 0.22
C ALA A 183 9.38 -8.88 -0.41
N ARG A 184 9.02 -9.76 -1.35
CA ARG A 184 9.97 -10.66 -2.00
C ARG A 184 10.00 -10.35 -3.49
N ARG A 185 11.20 -10.18 -4.02
CA ARG A 185 11.46 -10.05 -5.44
C ARG A 185 12.09 -11.35 -5.95
N ARG A 186 11.75 -11.79 -7.17
CA ARG A 186 12.47 -12.86 -7.86
C ARG A 186 13.48 -12.24 -8.81
N LEU A 187 14.74 -12.65 -8.68
CA LEU A 187 15.74 -12.38 -9.71
C LEU A 187 15.37 -13.20 -10.96
N GLN A 188 14.89 -12.55 -12.00
CA GLN A 188 14.72 -13.18 -13.31
C GLN A 188 15.93 -12.84 -14.20
N PRO A 189 16.70 -13.84 -14.66
CA PRO A 189 17.78 -13.61 -15.60
C PRO A 189 17.27 -12.91 -16.87
N GLY A 190 17.86 -11.77 -17.22
CA GLY A 190 17.53 -11.02 -18.44
C GLY A 190 16.45 -9.94 -18.29
N LEU A 191 15.83 -9.79 -17.12
CA LEU A 191 15.06 -8.60 -16.81
C LEU A 191 16.00 -7.48 -16.34
N VAL A 192 15.87 -6.29 -16.93
CA VAL A 192 16.68 -5.13 -16.52
C VAL A 192 16.10 -4.57 -15.21
N ASP A 193 16.97 -4.45 -14.21
CA ASP A 193 16.71 -3.87 -12.89
C ASP A 193 16.67 -2.34 -12.96
N THR A 194 15.79 -1.76 -13.78
CA THR A 194 15.54 -0.31 -13.72
C THR A 194 14.36 -0.04 -12.79
N VAL A 195 14.60 0.75 -11.74
CA VAL A 195 13.53 1.33 -10.90
C VAL A 195 12.69 2.27 -11.78
N PRO A 196 11.35 2.31 -11.59
CA PRO A 196 10.44 3.03 -12.47
C PRO A 196 10.70 4.54 -12.54
N THR A 197 10.39 5.09 -13.71
CA THR A 197 10.02 6.49 -13.91
C THR A 197 8.72 6.63 -14.68
N LEU A 198 8.16 7.83 -14.64
CA LEU A 198 6.97 8.20 -15.39
C LEU A 198 7.27 9.34 -16.39
N THR A 199 8.54 9.68 -16.61
CA THR A 199 8.96 10.97 -17.18
C THR A 199 9.45 10.92 -18.62
N GLU A 200 9.57 9.74 -19.23
CA GLU A 200 10.18 9.61 -20.56
C GLU A 200 9.33 8.88 -21.58
N VAL A 201 9.56 9.22 -22.85
CA VAL A 201 8.95 8.52 -23.97
C VAL A 201 9.97 8.26 -25.09
N CYS A 202 10.27 6.99 -25.37
CA CYS A 202 11.42 6.58 -26.18
C CYS A 202 11.03 5.98 -27.54
N THR A 203 11.35 6.59 -28.69
CA THR A 203 11.04 5.99 -30.00
C THR A 203 12.09 5.00 -30.47
N ARG A 204 11.68 3.91 -31.12
CA ARG A 204 12.57 3.03 -31.87
C ARG A 204 12.43 3.23 -33.38
N SER A 205 13.56 3.55 -34.02
CA SER A 205 13.80 3.32 -35.45
C SER A 205 14.98 2.35 -35.60
N ALA A 206 15.81 2.43 -36.65
CA ALA A 206 17.03 1.61 -36.78
C ALA A 206 18.04 1.78 -35.61
N SER A 207 17.82 2.78 -34.73
CA SER A 207 18.47 2.99 -33.42
C SER A 207 17.45 3.45 -32.36
N ILE A 208 17.79 3.35 -31.07
CA ILE A 208 16.97 3.84 -29.94
C ILE A 208 17.15 5.37 -29.85
N ASN A 209 16.06 6.12 -30.01
CA ASN A 209 16.03 7.58 -29.85
C ASN A 209 15.08 7.95 -28.70
N CYS A 210 15.65 8.26 -27.55
CA CYS A 210 14.92 8.74 -26.38
C CYS A 210 14.64 10.23 -26.55
N ALA A 211 13.37 10.64 -26.48
CA ALA A 211 13.00 12.04 -26.50
C ALA A 211 12.58 12.49 -25.10
N PHE A 212 13.41 13.35 -24.52
CA PHE A 212 13.01 14.16 -23.38
C PHE A 212 11.99 15.19 -23.87
N PRO A 213 10.83 15.36 -23.22
CA PRO A 213 9.95 16.47 -23.58
C PRO A 213 10.62 17.84 -23.30
N SER A 214 11.68 17.88 -22.48
CA SER A 214 12.54 19.07 -22.35
C SER A 214 13.27 19.47 -23.65
N ASN A 215 13.28 18.60 -24.68
CA ASN A 215 13.89 18.84 -25.99
C ASN A 215 12.86 19.14 -27.11
N GLY A 216 11.61 19.49 -26.76
CA GLY A 216 10.71 20.18 -27.69
C GLY A 216 9.93 19.32 -28.69
N LEU A 217 9.57 18.08 -28.36
CA LEU A 217 8.59 17.33 -29.15
C LEU A 217 7.14 17.73 -28.79
N SER A 218 6.36 17.98 -29.84
CA SER A 218 4.98 18.49 -29.80
C SER A 218 3.99 17.54 -29.09
N PRO A 219 2.93 18.05 -28.42
CA PRO A 219 1.92 17.25 -27.70
C PRO A 219 1.04 16.35 -28.59
N ALA A 220 1.20 16.38 -29.92
CA ALA A 220 0.29 15.79 -30.88
C ALA A 220 0.74 14.41 -31.40
N THR A 221 1.22 13.50 -30.54
CA THR A 221 1.51 12.13 -31.02
C THR A 221 0.27 11.24 -30.88
N ASP A 222 -0.17 10.67 -32.00
CA ASP A 222 -1.20 9.64 -32.09
C ASP A 222 -0.84 8.43 -31.19
N ILE A 223 -1.82 7.90 -30.47
CA ILE A 223 -1.66 6.77 -29.54
C ILE A 223 -1.22 5.50 -30.28
N ASP A 224 -1.63 5.37 -31.55
CA ASP A 224 -1.19 4.27 -32.42
C ASP A 224 0.30 4.42 -32.77
N GLN A 225 0.81 5.65 -32.96
CA GLN A 225 2.25 5.87 -33.15
C GLN A 225 3.06 5.63 -31.87
N LEU A 226 2.50 5.92 -30.69
CA LEU A 226 3.10 5.58 -29.39
C LEU A 226 3.23 4.06 -29.20
N VAL A 227 2.20 3.31 -29.55
CA VAL A 227 2.19 1.85 -29.47
C VAL A 227 3.16 1.22 -30.48
N HIS A 228 3.17 1.68 -31.73
CA HIS A 228 3.99 1.09 -32.80
C HIS A 228 5.48 1.47 -32.74
N SER A 229 5.85 2.49 -31.97
CA SER A 229 7.23 2.97 -31.85
C SER A 229 8.04 2.33 -30.72
N GLY A 230 7.44 1.46 -29.89
CA GLY A 230 8.13 0.86 -28.73
C GLY A 230 8.33 1.80 -27.54
N ARG A 231 7.58 2.90 -27.53
CA ARG A 231 7.68 4.04 -26.61
C ARG A 231 7.35 3.79 -25.15
N ALA A 232 6.68 2.69 -24.84
CA ALA A 232 6.31 2.36 -23.46
C ALA A 232 7.33 1.43 -22.78
N ASP A 233 8.35 0.96 -23.51
CA ASP A 233 9.06 -0.26 -23.14
C ASP A 233 10.60 -0.15 -23.04
N ALA A 234 11.21 1.01 -23.34
CA ALA A 234 12.65 1.21 -23.27
C ALA A 234 13.08 2.12 -22.10
N VAL A 235 13.89 1.54 -21.19
CA VAL A 235 14.71 2.14 -20.13
C VAL A 235 14.09 3.35 -19.43
N ASP A 236 13.43 3.08 -18.30
CA ASP A 236 13.05 4.08 -17.31
C ASP A 236 14.28 4.75 -16.71
N SER A 237 14.31 6.07 -16.72
CA SER A 237 15.55 6.83 -16.74
C SER A 237 15.99 7.39 -15.38
N VAL A 238 15.13 7.35 -14.37
CA VAL A 238 15.42 7.97 -13.07
C VAL A 238 14.86 7.14 -11.91
N PRO A 239 15.65 6.22 -11.34
CA PRO A 239 15.24 5.45 -10.17
C PRO A 239 14.61 6.28 -9.04
N ARG A 240 13.28 6.17 -8.90
CA ARG A 240 12.52 6.73 -7.80
C ARG A 240 11.75 5.66 -7.02
N ASN A 241 11.75 5.80 -5.71
CA ASN A 241 10.94 5.01 -4.79
C ASN A 241 9.44 5.17 -5.12
N THR A 242 8.72 4.05 -5.10
CA THR A 242 7.28 4.01 -5.39
C THR A 242 6.53 4.96 -4.45
N PRO A 243 5.72 5.90 -4.98
CA PRO A 243 4.95 6.80 -4.14
C PRO A 243 3.91 6.01 -3.34
N ASN A 244 3.71 6.40 -2.08
CA ASN A 244 2.54 5.91 -1.34
C ASN A 244 1.26 6.54 -1.89
N LEU A 245 0.14 5.85 -1.70
CA LEU A 245 -1.18 6.26 -2.17
C LEU A 245 -2.03 6.90 -1.06
N ILE A 246 -1.52 6.93 0.18
CA ILE A 246 -2.21 7.50 1.33
C ILE A 246 -2.36 9.01 1.17
N GLY A 247 -3.58 9.50 1.33
CA GLY A 247 -3.89 10.92 1.19
C GLY A 247 -4.00 11.38 -0.25
N PHE A 248 -4.28 10.47 -1.20
CA PHE A 248 -4.43 10.79 -2.62
C PHE A 248 -5.34 12.00 -2.89
N ALA A 249 -6.50 12.07 -2.22
CA ALA A 249 -7.45 13.19 -2.35
C ALA A 249 -6.89 14.55 -1.89
N PHE A 250 -5.83 14.57 -1.10
CA PHE A 250 -5.21 15.80 -0.57
C PHE A 250 -4.10 16.33 -1.49
N ASN A 251 -3.93 15.75 -2.69
CA ASN A 251 -2.88 16.12 -3.63
C ASN A 251 -3.47 16.57 -4.97
N ASN A 252 -3.01 17.73 -5.43
CA ASN A 252 -3.19 18.24 -6.78
C ASN A 252 -1.98 17.95 -7.68
N ARG A 253 -0.88 17.42 -7.11
CA ARG A 253 0.24 16.79 -7.81
C ARG A 253 0.62 15.52 -7.06
N THR A 254 0.53 14.37 -7.70
CA THR A 254 0.54 13.08 -6.99
C THR A 254 1.94 12.46 -6.89
N LEU A 255 2.78 12.66 -7.90
CA LEU A 255 4.09 12.01 -8.03
C LEU A 255 5.23 12.85 -7.44
N GLN A 256 6.39 12.22 -7.19
CA GLN A 256 7.53 12.81 -6.46
C GLN A 256 8.05 14.11 -7.09
N GLY A 257 8.20 14.15 -8.41
CA GLY A 257 8.59 15.35 -9.17
C GLY A 257 7.42 16.27 -9.52
N GLY A 258 6.20 15.97 -9.06
CA GLY A 258 5.01 16.78 -9.36
C GLY A 258 4.30 16.43 -10.66
N LEU A 259 4.69 15.32 -11.31
CA LEU A 259 3.95 14.80 -12.46
C LEU A 259 2.49 14.45 -12.06
N ALA A 260 1.59 14.61 -13.04
CA ALA A 260 0.14 14.49 -12.96
C ALA A 260 -0.56 15.57 -12.12
N GLY A 261 -1.17 16.52 -12.85
CA GLY A 261 -1.98 17.64 -12.31
C GLY A 261 -1.58 19.01 -12.86
N ASP A 262 -0.37 19.16 -13.41
CA ASP A 262 0.10 20.38 -14.07
C ASP A 262 -0.62 20.55 -15.43
N PRO A 263 -1.30 21.68 -15.70
CA PRO A 263 -2.01 21.89 -16.97
C PRO A 263 -1.02 22.03 -18.14
N ALA A 264 -1.45 21.73 -19.37
CA ALA A 264 -0.67 22.10 -20.55
C ALA A 264 -0.34 23.63 -20.54
N PRO A 265 0.84 24.08 -21.04
CA PRO A 265 1.79 23.35 -21.87
C PRO A 265 3.08 22.91 -21.14
N PHE A 266 3.05 22.57 -19.86
CA PHE A 266 4.27 22.06 -19.19
C PHE A 266 4.81 20.84 -19.95
N PRO A 267 6.10 20.82 -20.36
CA PRO A 267 6.62 19.85 -21.33
C PRO A 267 6.39 18.39 -20.94
N ILE A 268 6.47 18.04 -19.64
CA ILE A 268 6.23 16.68 -19.12
C ILE A 268 4.95 16.60 -18.28
N GLY A 269 4.17 17.66 -18.09
CA GLY A 269 3.03 17.65 -17.16
C GLY A 269 1.91 16.65 -17.50
N VAL A 270 1.89 16.13 -18.74
CA VAL A 270 0.91 15.20 -19.34
C VAL A 270 -0.50 15.39 -18.79
N ASN A 271 -1.06 16.61 -18.90
CA ASN A 271 -2.50 16.86 -18.65
C ASN A 271 -3.17 17.58 -19.82
N PRO A 272 -3.21 16.95 -21.01
CA PRO A 272 -3.80 17.55 -22.21
C PRO A 272 -5.29 17.86 -22.02
N ASP A 273 -5.99 17.06 -21.22
CA ASP A 273 -7.43 17.14 -21.02
C ASP A 273 -7.84 18.02 -19.82
N GLY A 274 -6.87 18.63 -19.13
CA GLY A 274 -7.13 19.48 -17.97
C GLY A 274 -7.86 18.76 -16.82
N LEU A 275 -7.66 17.45 -16.67
CA LEU A 275 -8.32 16.64 -15.65
C LEU A 275 -7.82 16.99 -14.25
N PRO A 276 -8.63 16.72 -13.20
CA PRO A 276 -8.12 16.72 -11.85
C PRO A 276 -6.93 15.76 -11.69
N ALA A 277 -6.02 16.08 -10.76
CA ALA A 277 -4.74 15.37 -10.64
C ALA A 277 -4.86 13.86 -10.44
N GLY A 278 -5.88 13.42 -9.69
CA GLY A 278 -6.12 12.00 -9.46
C GLY A 278 -6.51 11.24 -10.72
N GLU A 279 -7.40 11.83 -11.50
CA GLU A 279 -7.89 11.32 -12.78
C GLU A 279 -6.80 11.39 -13.84
N ASN A 280 -6.01 12.46 -13.83
CA ASN A 280 -4.84 12.55 -14.68
C ASN A 280 -3.84 11.43 -14.37
N VAL A 281 -3.53 11.17 -13.10
CA VAL A 281 -2.53 10.12 -12.80
C VAL A 281 -3.06 8.74 -13.18
N THR A 282 -4.36 8.45 -12.98
CA THR A 282 -4.94 7.17 -13.43
C THR A 282 -5.06 7.08 -14.94
N GLN A 283 -5.23 8.20 -15.64
CA GLN A 283 -5.13 8.24 -17.09
C GLN A 283 -3.69 7.98 -17.54
N ALA A 284 -2.72 8.68 -16.97
CA ALA A 284 -1.30 8.49 -17.26
C ALA A 284 -0.81 7.09 -16.92
N THR A 285 -1.43 6.37 -15.96
CA THR A 285 -1.06 4.97 -15.69
C THR A 285 -1.36 4.05 -16.87
N SER A 286 -2.31 4.37 -17.74
CA SER A 286 -2.51 3.61 -18.99
C SER A 286 -1.27 3.66 -19.89
N THR A 287 -0.59 4.81 -19.93
CA THR A 287 0.70 4.99 -20.60
C THR A 287 1.83 4.33 -19.85
N VAL A 288 1.93 4.65 -18.58
CA VAL A 288 3.13 4.36 -17.82
C VAL A 288 3.18 2.88 -17.55
N HIS A 289 2.09 2.27 -17.09
CA HIS A 289 2.02 0.83 -16.79
C HIS A 289 1.69 -0.03 -18.01
N ARG A 290 1.79 0.53 -19.24
CA ARG A 290 1.60 -0.20 -20.51
C ARG A 290 0.20 -0.83 -20.60
N MET A 291 -0.79 -0.12 -20.05
CA MET A 291 -2.18 -0.58 -19.87
C MET A 291 -3.16 -0.03 -20.91
N PHE A 292 -2.72 0.19 -22.15
CA PHE A 292 -3.54 0.76 -23.23
C PHE A 292 -4.20 -0.27 -24.13
N GLN A 293 -5.48 -0.02 -24.44
CA GLN A 293 -6.28 -0.69 -25.46
C GLN A 293 -6.38 -2.22 -25.23
N PHE A 294 -7.53 -2.82 -25.48
CA PHE A 294 -7.83 -4.26 -25.26
C PHE A 294 -7.93 -4.74 -23.80
N GLN A 295 -7.47 -3.98 -22.80
CA GLN A 295 -7.57 -4.44 -21.39
C GLN A 295 -8.99 -4.39 -20.84
N SER A 296 -9.76 -3.38 -21.25
CA SER A 296 -11.17 -3.25 -20.86
C SER A 296 -12.05 -4.32 -21.51
N ALA A 297 -11.66 -4.88 -22.66
CA ALA A 297 -12.35 -5.99 -23.29
C ALA A 297 -12.31 -7.27 -22.43
N GLU A 298 -11.20 -7.52 -21.73
CA GLU A 298 -11.08 -8.67 -20.81
C GLU A 298 -12.06 -8.56 -19.63
N LEU A 299 -12.36 -7.33 -19.19
CA LEU A 299 -13.38 -7.08 -18.15
C LEU A 299 -14.80 -7.36 -18.64
N GLN A 300 -15.07 -7.13 -19.94
CA GLN A 300 -16.38 -7.43 -20.55
C GLN A 300 -16.67 -8.94 -20.58
N LEU A 301 -15.63 -9.78 -20.57
CA LEU A 301 -15.76 -11.25 -20.51
C LEU A 301 -16.16 -11.77 -19.12
N VAL A 302 -16.13 -10.92 -18.10
CA VAL A 302 -16.40 -11.31 -16.70
C VAL A 302 -17.76 -10.73 -16.27
N PRO A 303 -18.83 -11.55 -16.15
CA PRO A 303 -20.18 -11.05 -15.91
C PRO A 303 -20.32 -10.22 -14.63
N SER A 304 -19.58 -10.58 -13.57
CA SER A 304 -19.55 -9.83 -12.32
C SER A 304 -18.99 -8.41 -12.49
N PHE A 305 -17.99 -8.20 -13.36
CA PHE A 305 -17.54 -6.86 -13.71
C PHE A 305 -18.60 -6.09 -14.49
N VAL A 306 -19.27 -6.69 -15.48
CA VAL A 306 -20.38 -6.03 -16.20
C VAL A 306 -21.43 -5.47 -15.24
N LYS A 307 -21.81 -6.25 -14.22
CA LYS A 307 -22.72 -5.81 -13.17
C LYS A 307 -22.15 -4.68 -12.32
N LEU A 308 -20.90 -4.79 -11.86
CA LEU A 308 -20.24 -3.75 -11.07
C LEU A 308 -20.10 -2.43 -11.84
N PHE A 309 -19.76 -2.47 -13.12
CA PHE A 309 -19.71 -1.27 -13.97
C PHE A 309 -21.09 -0.65 -14.14
N THR A 310 -22.13 -1.47 -14.36
CA THR A 310 -23.53 -0.98 -14.45
C THR A 310 -23.96 -0.23 -13.19
N GLU A 311 -23.58 -0.73 -12.01
CA GLU A 311 -23.86 -0.09 -10.72
C GLU A 311 -23.05 1.20 -10.51
N ALA A 312 -21.80 1.22 -10.96
CA ALA A 312 -20.90 2.36 -10.79
C ALA A 312 -21.14 3.50 -11.78
N PHE A 313 -21.63 3.18 -12.98
CA PHE A 313 -21.73 4.07 -14.14
C PHE A 313 -23.10 3.93 -14.84
N PRO A 314 -24.21 4.30 -14.15
CA PRO A 314 -25.56 4.09 -14.68
C PRO A 314 -25.87 4.90 -15.95
N GLU A 315 -25.26 6.08 -16.11
CA GLU A 315 -25.41 6.91 -17.32
C GLU A 315 -24.72 6.25 -18.52
N GLU A 316 -23.48 5.78 -18.32
CA GLU A 316 -22.73 5.04 -19.32
C GLU A 316 -23.38 3.69 -19.64
N ALA A 317 -24.00 3.02 -18.66
CA ALA A 317 -24.75 1.80 -18.86
C ALA A 317 -26.01 2.03 -19.72
N ALA A 318 -26.72 3.13 -19.47
CA ALA A 318 -27.87 3.52 -20.30
C ALA A 318 -27.43 3.85 -21.74
N ALA A 319 -26.31 4.55 -21.92
CA ALA A 319 -25.74 4.85 -23.23
C ALA A 319 -25.30 3.58 -23.97
N ALA A 320 -24.60 2.67 -23.30
CA ALA A 320 -24.17 1.38 -23.83
C ALA A 320 -25.36 0.54 -24.32
N SER A 321 -26.44 0.50 -23.54
CA SER A 321 -27.68 -0.20 -23.91
C SER A 321 -28.37 0.46 -25.11
N ALA A 322 -28.51 1.79 -25.10
CA ALA A 322 -29.17 2.53 -26.18
C ALA A 322 -28.45 2.42 -27.52
N GLN A 323 -27.13 2.33 -27.51
CA GLN A 323 -26.28 2.26 -28.70
C GLN A 323 -25.84 0.82 -29.04
N ASN A 324 -26.19 -0.15 -28.20
CA ASN A 324 -25.71 -1.53 -28.29
C ASN A 324 -24.17 -1.61 -28.39
N ASP A 325 -23.48 -0.78 -27.61
CA ASP A 325 -22.02 -0.70 -27.57
C ASP A 325 -21.51 -0.87 -26.13
N PRO A 326 -21.01 -2.06 -25.74
CA PRO A 326 -20.51 -2.31 -24.39
C PRO A 326 -19.26 -1.49 -24.05
N ASN A 327 -18.54 -0.96 -25.05
CA ASN A 327 -17.37 -0.12 -24.82
C ASN A 327 -17.73 1.24 -24.23
N LEU A 328 -18.99 1.69 -24.31
CA LEU A 328 -19.42 2.90 -23.63
C LEU A 328 -19.48 2.72 -22.11
N LEU A 329 -19.75 1.49 -21.63
CA LEU A 329 -19.83 1.16 -20.21
C LEU A 329 -18.47 0.74 -19.63
N ILE A 330 -17.82 -0.23 -20.28
CA ILE A 330 -16.53 -0.76 -19.84
C ILE A 330 -15.45 -0.28 -20.80
N SER A 331 -14.88 0.87 -20.46
CA SER A 331 -13.80 1.53 -21.18
C SER A 331 -12.63 1.82 -20.27
N ASP A 332 -11.49 2.19 -20.86
CA ASP A 332 -10.35 2.64 -20.09
C ASP A 332 -10.71 3.90 -19.26
N GLU A 333 -11.58 4.78 -19.76
CA GLU A 333 -12.05 5.96 -19.01
C GLU A 333 -12.84 5.58 -17.76
N THR A 334 -13.83 4.68 -17.86
CA THR A 334 -14.65 4.28 -16.70
C THR A 334 -13.81 3.49 -15.69
N VAL A 335 -12.86 2.67 -16.14
CA VAL A 335 -11.88 2.02 -15.26
C VAL A 335 -11.04 3.06 -14.50
N GLN A 336 -10.46 4.04 -15.20
CA GLN A 336 -9.62 5.08 -14.60
C GLN A 336 -10.37 5.92 -13.58
N ARG A 337 -11.63 6.27 -13.86
CA ARG A 337 -12.51 7.00 -12.94
C ARG A 337 -12.87 6.18 -11.70
N ALA A 338 -13.11 4.88 -11.85
CA ALA A 338 -13.33 3.99 -10.72
C ALA A 338 -12.08 3.89 -9.83
N MET A 339 -10.90 3.66 -10.43
CA MET A 339 -9.63 3.61 -9.69
C MET A 339 -9.32 4.92 -8.97
N ALA A 340 -9.44 6.08 -9.64
CA ALA A 340 -9.24 7.38 -9.00
C ALA A 340 -10.19 7.59 -7.82
N THR A 341 -11.43 7.09 -7.94
CA THR A 341 -12.41 7.13 -6.86
C THR A 341 -12.03 6.28 -5.67
N PHE A 342 -11.53 5.06 -5.89
CA PHE A 342 -10.97 4.26 -4.81
C PHE A 342 -9.79 4.97 -4.15
N LEU A 343 -8.82 5.45 -4.93
CA LEU A 343 -7.59 6.08 -4.40
C LEU A 343 -7.90 7.30 -3.53
N ARG A 344 -8.89 8.13 -3.91
CA ARG A 344 -9.34 9.28 -3.09
C ARG A 344 -9.76 8.88 -1.66
N THR A 345 -10.24 7.65 -1.46
CA THR A 345 -10.66 7.15 -0.14
C THR A 345 -9.52 6.58 0.71
N VAL A 346 -8.32 6.44 0.15
CA VAL A 346 -7.15 5.83 0.83
C VAL A 346 -6.56 6.82 1.83
N VAL A 347 -6.98 6.72 3.10
CA VAL A 347 -6.46 7.49 4.24
C VAL A 347 -6.51 6.67 5.52
N THR A 348 -5.71 7.05 6.52
CA THR A 348 -5.81 6.54 7.90
C THR A 348 -6.46 7.57 8.81
N ARG A 349 -7.40 7.15 9.65
CA ARG A 349 -8.22 8.02 10.52
C ARG A 349 -8.27 7.61 11.99
N ASN A 350 -7.64 6.50 12.37
CA ASN A 350 -7.70 5.96 13.73
C ASN A 350 -6.30 5.65 14.29
N THR A 351 -5.31 6.48 13.93
CA THR A 351 -4.00 6.43 14.57
C THR A 351 -4.08 6.90 16.02
N ALA A 352 -3.06 6.62 16.83
CA ALA A 352 -3.00 7.16 18.19
C ALA A 352 -2.99 8.71 18.21
N PHE A 353 -2.37 9.33 17.20
CA PHE A 353 -2.41 10.77 17.02
C PHE A 353 -3.82 11.26 16.68
N ASP A 354 -4.55 10.58 15.78
CA ASP A 354 -5.94 10.98 15.44
C ASP A 354 -6.86 10.96 16.68
N ARG A 355 -6.78 9.90 17.50
CA ARG A 355 -7.52 9.83 18.77
C ARG A 355 -7.12 10.95 19.74
N PHE A 356 -5.82 11.25 19.82
CA PHE A 356 -5.31 12.34 20.65
C PHE A 356 -5.87 13.71 20.21
N LEU A 357 -5.86 13.99 18.90
CA LEU A 357 -6.45 15.19 18.32
C LEU A 357 -7.95 15.29 18.63
N ALA A 358 -8.65 14.15 18.56
CA ALA A 358 -10.09 14.05 18.83
C ALA A 358 -10.46 14.14 20.33
N GLY A 359 -9.49 14.21 21.25
CA GLY A 359 -9.76 14.44 22.67
C GLY A 359 -9.24 13.36 23.62
N ASP A 360 -8.76 12.22 23.11
CA ASP A 360 -8.24 11.14 23.94
C ASP A 360 -6.83 11.48 24.49
N ASP A 361 -6.82 12.06 25.69
CA ASP A 361 -5.60 12.46 26.41
C ASP A 361 -4.68 11.28 26.78
N ALA A 362 -5.15 10.04 26.65
CA ALA A 362 -4.37 8.82 26.94
C ALA A 362 -3.81 8.15 25.68
N ALA A 363 -4.19 8.60 24.48
CA ALA A 363 -3.84 7.92 23.24
C ALA A 363 -2.33 7.93 22.93
N LEU A 364 -1.59 8.95 23.36
CA LEU A 364 -0.13 9.04 23.17
C LEU A 364 0.65 8.68 24.44
N THR A 365 1.71 7.87 24.28
CA THR A 365 2.70 7.63 25.34
C THR A 365 3.49 8.91 25.67
N ARG A 366 4.25 8.93 26.78
CA ARG A 366 5.08 10.10 27.12
C ARG A 366 6.17 10.40 26.08
N LYS A 367 6.76 9.35 25.49
CA LYS A 367 7.80 9.47 24.47
C LYS A 367 7.20 10.04 23.18
N GLN A 368 6.02 9.55 22.78
CA GLN A 368 5.25 10.10 21.66
C GLN A 368 4.81 11.55 21.89
N GLN A 369 4.34 11.91 23.09
CA GLN A 369 4.02 13.31 23.43
C GLN A 369 5.24 14.22 23.32
N ARG A 370 6.43 13.74 23.73
CA ARG A 370 7.70 14.47 23.57
C ARG A 370 8.07 14.62 22.09
N GLY A 371 7.94 13.56 21.30
CA GLY A 371 8.15 13.58 19.85
C GLY A 371 7.23 14.55 19.13
N ALA A 372 5.92 14.47 19.39
CA ALA A 372 4.93 15.40 18.85
C ALA A 372 5.26 16.85 19.21
N ARG A 373 5.69 17.11 20.45
CA ARG A 373 6.09 18.44 20.87
C ARG A 373 7.28 18.97 20.08
N LEU A 374 8.33 18.16 19.89
CA LEU A 374 9.48 18.53 19.07
C LEU A 374 9.07 18.78 17.62
N PHE A 375 8.22 17.90 17.07
CA PHE A 375 7.72 17.97 15.69
C PHE A 375 6.96 19.28 15.41
N PHE A 376 6.08 19.70 16.33
CA PHE A 376 5.24 20.91 16.22
C PHE A 376 5.88 22.17 16.84
N THR A 377 7.15 22.13 17.23
CA THR A 377 7.88 23.32 17.67
C THR A 377 8.85 23.75 16.57
N GLU A 378 8.89 25.03 16.23
CA GLU A 378 9.81 25.55 15.22
C GLU A 378 11.28 25.28 15.59
N ALA A 379 12.09 25.03 14.58
CA ALA A 379 13.53 24.95 14.74
C ALA A 379 14.12 26.37 14.74
N ARG A 380 14.54 26.90 15.90
CA ARG A 380 15.08 28.27 16.04
C ARG A 380 16.62 28.29 16.25
N PRO A 381 17.32 29.38 15.86
CA PRO A 381 18.70 29.64 16.28
C PRO A 381 18.81 29.79 17.81
N GLU A 382 19.95 29.44 18.42
CA GLU A 382 20.08 29.46 19.90
C GLU A 382 19.91 30.87 20.48
N GLU A 383 20.29 31.90 19.74
CA GLU A 383 20.24 33.31 20.12
C GLU A 383 18.80 33.79 20.43
N ASN A 384 17.80 33.17 19.80
CA ASN A 384 16.38 33.46 19.99
C ASN A 384 15.70 32.48 20.97
N VAL A 385 16.46 31.56 21.54
CA VAL A 385 16.04 30.76 22.70
C VAL A 385 16.36 31.60 23.93
N SER A 386 15.54 32.62 24.21
CA SER A 386 15.49 33.18 25.57
C SER A 386 15.36 32.03 26.56
N ASN A 387 15.84 32.18 27.80
CA ASN A 387 15.88 31.15 28.87
C ASN A 387 14.55 30.42 29.20
N ARG A 388 13.50 30.55 28.38
CA ARG A 388 12.18 29.91 28.44
C ARG A 388 11.65 29.41 27.09
N GLY A 389 12.38 29.54 25.98
CA GLY A 389 11.97 29.08 24.65
C GLY A 389 12.27 27.59 24.45
N GLU A 390 11.34 26.84 23.89
CA GLU A 390 11.51 25.40 23.66
C GLU A 390 12.14 25.15 22.30
N ARG A 391 13.12 24.25 22.26
CA ARG A 391 13.77 23.82 21.01
C ARG A 391 12.90 22.77 20.32
N GLY A 392 12.66 22.98 19.04
CA GLY A 392 11.88 22.08 18.19
C GLY A 392 12.65 21.62 16.97
N ALA A 393 12.08 20.64 16.27
CA ALA A 393 12.62 20.10 15.03
C ALA A 393 12.04 20.81 13.79
N GLY A 394 10.96 21.59 13.93
CA GLY A 394 10.35 22.36 12.85
C GLY A 394 9.69 21.52 11.75
N CYS A 395 9.52 20.21 11.93
CA CYS A 395 9.01 19.28 10.93
C CYS A 395 7.63 19.71 10.39
N PHE A 396 6.74 20.17 11.27
CA PHE A 396 5.38 20.60 10.91
C PHE A 396 5.34 21.77 9.91
N THR A 397 6.44 22.50 9.73
CA THR A 397 6.51 23.61 8.78
C THR A 397 6.48 23.15 7.32
N CYS A 398 6.82 21.88 7.05
CA CYS A 398 6.67 21.24 5.74
C CYS A 398 5.66 20.07 5.78
N HIS A 399 5.42 19.50 6.97
CA HIS A 399 4.56 18.35 7.21
C HIS A 399 3.35 18.71 8.09
N SER A 400 2.43 19.47 7.51
CA SER A 400 1.16 19.88 8.12
C SER A 400 -0.03 19.30 7.37
N GLY A 401 -1.22 19.59 7.89
CA GLY A 401 -2.50 19.17 7.33
C GLY A 401 -2.89 17.75 7.73
N PRO A 402 -4.06 17.28 7.28
CA PRO A 402 -4.63 16.01 7.74
C PRO A 402 -3.74 14.80 7.46
N VAL A 403 -2.98 14.84 6.36
CA VAL A 403 -2.05 13.77 5.96
C VAL A 403 -0.58 14.18 6.06
N LEU A 404 -0.26 15.27 6.78
CA LEU A 404 1.11 15.71 7.11
C LEU A 404 2.05 15.83 5.89
N ASN A 405 1.55 16.39 4.80
CA ASN A 405 2.30 16.57 3.54
C ASN A 405 2.15 17.97 2.92
N LYS A 406 1.60 18.94 3.67
CA LYS A 406 1.39 20.33 3.23
C LYS A 406 2.11 21.33 4.13
N GLN A 407 2.32 22.55 3.64
CA GLN A 407 2.97 23.62 4.41
C GLN A 407 1.97 24.23 5.38
N ARG A 408 2.50 24.92 6.40
CA ARG A 408 1.65 25.63 7.36
C ARG A 408 0.91 26.77 6.67
N GLY A 409 -0.42 26.80 6.78
CA GLY A 409 -1.30 27.78 6.11
C GLY A 409 -2.00 27.23 4.87
N ASP A 410 -1.53 26.11 4.33
CA ASP A 410 -2.03 25.50 3.09
C ASP A 410 -2.98 24.34 3.35
N GLU A 411 -3.30 24.05 4.61
CA GLU A 411 -3.94 22.80 5.01
C GLU A 411 -5.42 22.69 4.62
N LEU A 412 -6.07 23.81 4.26
CA LEU A 412 -7.49 23.89 3.89
C LEU A 412 -7.80 25.01 2.87
N ALA A 413 -6.83 25.42 2.05
CA ALA A 413 -7.13 26.44 1.06
C ALA A 413 -7.99 25.86 -0.07
N ASN A 414 -9.17 26.44 -0.27
CA ASN A 414 -10.01 26.30 -1.47
C ASN A 414 -9.35 26.91 -2.73
N VAL A 415 -8.01 26.94 -2.78
CA VAL A 415 -7.17 27.55 -3.80
C VAL A 415 -6.06 26.52 -4.11
N LEU A 416 -5.62 26.47 -5.36
CA LEU A 416 -4.46 25.67 -5.75
C LEU A 416 -3.25 26.10 -4.92
N VAL A 417 -2.94 25.35 -3.86
CA VAL A 417 -1.61 25.41 -3.26
C VAL A 417 -0.80 24.32 -3.94
N GLU A 418 0.19 24.76 -4.70
CA GLU A 418 1.25 23.90 -5.21
C GLU A 418 1.79 23.05 -4.06
N GLU A 419 1.93 21.75 -4.28
CA GLU A 419 2.56 20.88 -3.30
C GLU A 419 3.90 21.46 -2.87
N ASN A 420 4.27 21.15 -1.63
CA ASN A 420 5.58 21.49 -1.16
C ASN A 420 6.64 20.72 -1.94
N PHE A 421 7.40 21.41 -2.77
CA PHE A 421 8.60 20.86 -3.40
C PHE A 421 9.83 21.44 -2.73
N PHE A 422 10.69 20.57 -2.19
CA PHE A 422 11.93 20.98 -1.55
C PHE A 422 13.11 20.21 -2.12
N ASN A 423 14.21 20.92 -2.33
CA ASN A 423 15.52 20.33 -2.51
C ASN A 423 16.16 20.19 -1.12
N ILE A 424 16.47 18.96 -0.73
CA ILE A 424 17.15 18.63 0.54
C ILE A 424 18.52 17.99 0.30
N GLY A 425 19.07 18.11 -0.91
CA GLY A 425 20.44 17.72 -1.23
C GLY A 425 20.71 16.21 -1.21
N LEU A 426 19.71 15.37 -1.49
CA LEU A 426 19.89 13.93 -1.64
C LEU A 426 20.59 13.60 -2.96
N HIS A 427 21.37 12.53 -2.98
CA HIS A 427 21.97 12.02 -4.22
C HIS A 427 21.01 11.10 -4.99
N ASP A 428 21.31 10.88 -6.26
CA ASP A 428 20.56 9.95 -7.11
C ASP A 428 20.75 8.51 -6.61
N HIS A 429 19.77 7.64 -6.85
CA HIS A 429 19.92 6.21 -6.60
C HIS A 429 21.02 5.61 -7.49
N GLU A 430 21.75 4.60 -7.02
CA GLU A 430 22.92 4.02 -7.73
C GLU A 430 22.59 3.50 -9.13
N LEU A 431 21.36 3.02 -9.34
CA LEU A 431 20.86 2.62 -10.67
C LEU A 431 20.86 3.76 -11.70
N GLN A 432 21.04 5.02 -11.30
CA GLN A 432 21.22 6.14 -12.22
C GLN A 432 22.48 5.98 -13.07
N ASP A 433 23.50 5.27 -12.58
CA ASP A 433 24.74 5.02 -13.35
C ASP A 433 24.48 4.14 -14.58
N LEU A 434 23.54 3.21 -14.48
CA LEU A 434 23.09 2.44 -15.64
C LEU A 434 22.45 3.35 -16.68
N ASN A 435 21.64 4.31 -16.24
CA ASN A 435 20.97 5.26 -17.14
C ASN A 435 21.97 6.19 -17.84
N ARG A 436 22.97 6.71 -17.11
CA ARG A 436 24.09 7.48 -17.71
C ARG A 436 24.82 6.67 -18.78
N THR A 437 25.04 5.38 -18.52
CA THR A 437 25.72 4.47 -19.45
C THR A 437 24.88 4.20 -20.68
N VAL A 438 23.59 3.85 -20.50
CA VAL A 438 22.67 3.53 -21.60
C VAL A 438 22.41 4.77 -22.48
N LEU A 439 22.28 5.94 -21.88
CA LEU A 439 22.02 7.20 -22.59
C LEU A 439 23.29 7.85 -23.15
N ASN A 440 24.47 7.33 -22.81
CA ASN A 440 25.76 7.95 -23.12
C ASN A 440 25.82 9.43 -22.71
N ASP A 441 25.25 9.73 -21.53
CA ASP A 441 25.20 11.07 -20.94
C ASP A 441 25.71 11.01 -19.48
N PRO A 442 26.98 11.35 -19.23
CA PRO A 442 27.53 11.34 -17.87
C PRO A 442 26.94 12.44 -16.98
N GLY A 443 26.28 13.45 -17.56
CA GLY A 443 25.63 14.54 -16.85
C GLY A 443 24.16 14.28 -16.51
N PHE A 444 23.65 13.07 -16.79
CA PHE A 444 22.25 12.76 -16.57
C PHE A 444 21.92 12.55 -15.08
N ARG A 445 20.93 13.30 -14.57
CA ARG A 445 20.57 13.43 -13.15
C ARG A 445 19.05 13.38 -12.93
N ASP A 446 18.62 12.99 -11.72
CA ASP A 446 17.26 13.26 -11.25
C ASP A 446 17.13 14.74 -10.86
N ARG A 447 16.51 15.59 -11.69
CA ARG A 447 16.33 17.02 -11.36
C ARG A 447 14.96 17.30 -10.73
N GLY A 448 14.20 16.26 -10.37
CA GLY A 448 12.94 16.38 -9.64
C GLY A 448 11.90 17.18 -10.41
N ARG A 449 11.39 18.26 -9.81
CA ARG A 449 10.36 19.12 -10.40
C ARG A 449 10.82 19.86 -11.65
N GLN A 450 12.11 20.18 -11.78
CA GLN A 450 12.63 20.82 -12.99
C GLN A 450 12.43 19.95 -14.23
N ASP A 451 12.52 18.62 -14.11
CA ASP A 451 12.23 17.77 -15.26
C ASP A 451 10.78 17.98 -15.70
N VAL A 452 9.84 18.14 -14.77
CA VAL A 452 8.42 18.31 -15.09
C VAL A 452 8.08 19.66 -15.72
N ASN A 453 8.56 20.75 -15.13
CA ASN A 453 8.17 22.12 -15.51
C ASN A 453 9.22 22.89 -16.32
N SER A 454 10.43 22.33 -16.49
CA SER A 454 11.59 22.95 -17.14
C SER A 454 12.08 24.26 -16.49
N ASP A 455 11.66 24.59 -15.27
CA ASP A 455 12.11 25.76 -14.52
C ASP A 455 13.38 25.45 -13.72
N PRO A 456 14.52 26.10 -14.00
CA PRO A 456 15.75 25.93 -13.22
C PRO A 456 15.60 26.26 -11.73
N ASN A 457 14.66 27.14 -11.34
CA ASN A 457 14.39 27.42 -9.92
C ASN A 457 13.63 26.29 -9.22
N SER A 458 13.29 25.22 -9.95
CA SER A 458 12.65 24.01 -9.46
C SER A 458 13.60 22.80 -9.43
N ALA A 459 14.89 23.00 -9.73
CA ALA A 459 15.93 21.97 -9.75
C ALA A 459 16.01 21.19 -8.42
N PHE A 460 16.06 19.86 -8.53
CA PHE A 460 16.19 18.91 -7.42
C PHE A 460 15.10 19.00 -6.34
N LYS A 461 13.98 19.68 -6.64
CA LYS A 461 12.88 19.77 -5.70
C LYS A 461 11.95 18.57 -5.85
N PHE A 462 11.61 17.94 -4.73
CA PHE A 462 10.68 16.81 -4.66
C PHE A 462 9.55 17.10 -3.70
N ARG A 463 8.39 16.51 -4.00
CA ARG A 463 7.17 16.62 -3.22
C ARG A 463 7.41 16.12 -1.80
N VAL A 464 6.87 16.84 -0.82
CA VAL A 464 6.79 16.35 0.55
C VAL A 464 5.81 15.18 0.62
N PRO A 465 6.24 13.97 1.03
CA PRO A 465 5.35 12.83 1.18
C PRO A 465 4.54 12.93 2.48
N THR A 466 3.44 12.18 2.55
CA THR A 466 2.74 11.93 3.84
C THR A 466 3.65 11.18 4.82
N LEU A 467 3.52 11.53 6.09
CA LEU A 467 4.20 10.87 7.21
C LEU A 467 3.34 9.81 7.91
N ARG A 468 2.16 9.48 7.37
CA ARG A 468 1.30 8.42 7.91
C ARG A 468 1.77 7.04 7.42
N GLN A 469 1.60 6.02 8.25
CA GLN A 469 1.97 4.62 7.97
C GLN A 469 3.46 4.34 7.68
N LEU A 470 4.40 5.20 8.11
CA LEU A 470 5.81 5.00 7.76
C LEU A 470 6.43 3.70 8.30
N ARG A 471 5.92 3.19 9.43
CA ARG A 471 6.42 1.99 10.12
C ARG A 471 6.50 0.74 9.24
N ASP A 472 5.57 0.60 8.31
CA ASP A 472 5.46 -0.60 7.45
C ASP A 472 6.41 -0.55 6.24
N SER A 473 7.04 0.59 6.00
CA SER A 473 7.93 0.78 4.86
C SER A 473 9.42 0.62 5.21
N ASN A 474 10.21 0.13 4.27
CA ASN A 474 11.67 -0.04 4.39
C ASN A 474 12.46 0.76 3.33
N LEU A 475 11.80 1.59 2.51
CA LEU A 475 12.43 2.47 1.53
C LEU A 475 11.82 3.87 1.71
N PHE A 476 12.66 4.84 2.07
CA PHE A 476 12.26 6.22 2.29
C PHE A 476 12.91 7.16 1.28
N THR A 477 12.50 8.44 1.31
CA THR A 477 12.90 9.48 0.36
C THR A 477 12.53 9.16 -1.10
N HIS A 478 12.83 10.07 -2.04
CA HIS A 478 12.49 9.88 -3.44
C HIS A 478 13.41 8.84 -4.11
N ASN A 479 14.65 8.69 -3.64
CA ASN A 479 15.63 7.74 -4.17
C ASN A 479 15.54 6.35 -3.52
N GLY A 480 14.83 6.17 -2.40
CA GLY A 480 14.66 4.85 -1.77
C GLY A 480 15.84 4.37 -0.92
N LEU A 481 16.88 5.19 -0.69
CA LEU A 481 18.14 4.71 -0.11
C LEU A 481 18.14 4.62 1.43
N PHE A 482 17.25 5.35 2.11
CA PHE A 482 17.09 5.20 3.56
C PHE A 482 16.15 4.03 3.87
N THR A 483 16.52 3.21 4.85
CA THR A 483 15.74 2.01 5.21
C THR A 483 15.05 2.08 6.57
N THR A 484 15.26 3.15 7.34
CA THR A 484 14.55 3.39 8.60
C THR A 484 14.09 4.84 8.72
N VAL A 485 12.99 5.09 9.44
CA VAL A 485 12.56 6.46 9.76
C VAL A 485 13.61 7.18 10.61
N LYS A 486 14.32 6.45 11.49
CA LYS A 486 15.39 7.00 12.31
C LYS A 486 16.52 7.58 11.47
N ASP A 487 16.93 6.91 10.40
CA ASP A 487 18.00 7.41 9.52
C ASP A 487 17.57 8.67 8.77
N VAL A 488 16.31 8.75 8.35
CA VAL A 488 15.74 9.99 7.79
C VAL A 488 15.75 11.12 8.81
N VAL A 489 15.35 10.87 10.06
CA VAL A 489 15.40 11.89 11.13
C VAL A 489 16.85 12.32 11.40
N ASN A 490 17.80 11.39 11.41
CA ASN A 490 19.22 11.69 11.56
C ASN A 490 19.78 12.50 10.39
N TYR A 491 19.34 12.25 9.16
CA TYR A 491 19.69 13.04 7.99
C TYR A 491 19.28 14.51 8.15
N PHE A 492 18.03 14.74 8.53
CA PHE A 492 17.56 16.09 8.88
C PHE A 492 18.32 16.69 10.07
N ASN A 493 18.61 15.89 11.10
CA ASN A 493 19.34 16.37 12.27
C ASN A 493 20.78 16.79 11.94
N ALA A 494 21.44 16.11 11.00
CA ALA A 494 22.77 16.48 10.51
C ALA A 494 22.74 17.74 9.64
N GLY A 495 21.72 17.89 8.78
CA GLY A 495 21.56 19.05 7.90
C GLY A 495 22.66 19.17 6.84
N VAL A 496 23.31 18.06 6.49
CA VAL A 496 24.40 17.98 5.50
C VAL A 496 23.87 17.34 4.22
N PRO A 497 23.89 18.03 3.07
CA PRO A 497 23.56 17.45 1.77
C PRO A 497 24.46 16.24 1.45
N GLN A 498 23.87 15.20 0.87
CA GLN A 498 24.62 14.08 0.28
C GLN A 498 25.23 14.43 -1.08
N ASP A 499 24.59 15.34 -1.84
CA ASP A 499 24.97 15.67 -3.21
C ASP A 499 25.40 17.13 -3.36
N ALA A 500 26.58 17.34 -3.93
CA ALA A 500 27.18 18.67 -4.08
C ALA A 500 26.50 19.51 -5.18
N GLU A 501 26.00 18.88 -6.24
CA GLU A 501 25.33 19.56 -7.35
C GLU A 501 23.94 20.03 -6.91
N ALA A 502 23.16 19.15 -6.29
CA ALA A 502 21.89 19.50 -5.68
C ALA A 502 22.06 20.59 -4.61
N ALA A 503 23.12 20.53 -3.79
CA ALA A 503 23.43 21.58 -2.82
C ALA A 503 23.76 22.93 -3.48
N ALA A 504 24.49 22.92 -4.61
CA ALA A 504 24.92 24.12 -5.33
C ALA A 504 23.86 24.69 -6.29
N ALA A 505 22.75 23.99 -6.52
CA ALA A 505 21.71 24.37 -7.49
C ALA A 505 20.95 25.68 -7.16
N GLY A 506 21.23 26.33 -6.02
CA GLY A 506 20.53 27.54 -5.58
C GLY A 506 19.10 27.29 -5.09
N THR A 507 18.61 26.04 -5.15
CA THR A 507 17.26 25.64 -4.73
C THR A 507 17.23 24.91 -3.39
N LEU A 508 18.39 24.62 -2.80
CA LEU A 508 18.51 23.92 -1.51
C LEU A 508 17.67 24.64 -0.44
N ALA A 509 16.83 23.88 0.27
CA ALA A 509 15.95 24.44 1.27
C ALA A 509 16.79 25.14 2.36
N PRO A 510 16.56 26.44 2.66
CA PRO A 510 17.36 27.16 3.66
C PRO A 510 17.21 26.59 5.07
N ARG A 511 16.14 25.80 5.29
CA ARG A 511 15.88 25.05 6.53
C ARG A 511 16.78 23.82 6.69
N PHE A 512 17.38 23.33 5.59
CA PHE A 512 18.30 22.20 5.56
C PHE A 512 19.73 22.70 5.39
N THR A 513 20.33 23.14 6.49
CA THR A 513 21.65 23.77 6.53
C THR A 513 22.42 23.31 7.76
N ASN A 514 23.76 23.26 7.66
CA ASN A 514 24.64 22.87 8.76
C ASN A 514 25.82 23.86 8.93
N PRO A 515 25.85 24.67 10.01
CA PRO A 515 24.76 24.93 10.96
C PRO A 515 23.61 25.74 10.31
N ARG A 516 22.45 25.84 10.97
CA ARG A 516 21.29 26.61 10.47
C ARG A 516 21.43 28.14 10.56
N GLY A 517 22.66 28.64 10.44
CA GLY A 517 23.05 30.03 10.59
C GLY A 517 23.98 30.27 11.79
N PRO A 518 24.50 31.49 11.94
CA PRO A 518 25.26 31.91 13.11
C PRO A 518 24.51 31.55 14.41
N GLY A 519 25.26 31.16 15.44
CA GLY A 519 24.70 30.84 16.76
C GLY A 519 23.70 29.67 16.78
N SER A 520 23.61 28.84 15.74
CA SER A 520 22.78 27.63 15.73
C SER A 520 23.64 26.37 15.95
N PRO A 521 23.10 25.31 16.57
CA PRO A 521 23.78 24.02 16.58
C PRO A 521 23.95 23.50 15.15
N PRO A 522 24.88 22.56 14.94
CA PRO A 522 24.91 21.77 13.72
C PRO A 522 23.53 21.14 13.42
N GLY A 523 23.03 21.34 12.20
CA GLY A 523 21.70 20.91 11.75
C GLY A 523 20.55 21.30 12.70
N LEU A 524 19.77 20.31 13.17
CA LEU A 524 18.62 20.56 14.05
C LEU A 524 18.98 20.61 15.54
N GLY A 525 20.17 20.15 15.94
CA GLY A 525 20.61 20.12 17.33
C GLY A 525 19.81 19.18 18.24
N LEU A 526 19.19 18.14 17.67
CA LEU A 526 18.46 17.11 18.41
C LEU A 526 19.46 16.13 19.07
N LYS A 527 19.21 15.79 20.33
CA LYS A 527 19.95 14.73 21.04
C LYS A 527 19.39 13.36 20.67
N GLU A 528 20.10 12.29 21.01
CA GLU A 528 19.65 10.90 20.72
C GLU A 528 18.21 10.64 21.23
N GLY A 529 17.89 11.05 22.47
CA GLY A 529 16.54 10.92 23.00
C GLY A 529 15.47 11.77 22.30
N ASP A 530 15.86 12.85 21.61
CA ASP A 530 14.99 13.66 20.74
C ASP A 530 14.72 12.93 19.43
N VAL A 531 15.76 12.42 18.77
CA VAL A 531 15.66 11.60 17.57
C VAL A 531 14.74 10.43 17.83
N GLU A 532 15.00 9.66 18.89
CA GLU A 532 14.16 8.52 19.26
C GLU A 532 12.70 8.89 19.55
N ALA A 533 12.45 10.05 20.17
CA ALA A 533 11.09 10.47 20.49
C ALA A 533 10.32 10.88 19.23
N ILE A 534 10.98 11.57 18.29
CA ILE A 534 10.39 11.91 16.98
C ILE A 534 10.15 10.64 16.17
N THR A 535 11.12 9.72 16.12
CA THR A 535 10.96 8.43 15.43
C THR A 535 9.76 7.66 15.98
N ASP A 536 9.62 7.54 17.31
CA ASP A 536 8.46 6.87 17.93
C ASP A 536 7.13 7.59 17.64
N PHE A 537 7.14 8.93 17.57
CA PHE A 537 5.98 9.68 17.12
C PHE A 537 5.60 9.33 15.66
N LEU A 538 6.57 9.36 14.75
CA LEU A 538 6.35 9.10 13.33
C LEU A 538 5.94 7.65 13.04
N GLU A 539 6.59 6.68 13.67
CA GLU A 539 6.34 5.25 13.41
C GLU A 539 5.11 4.73 14.14
N ASN A 540 4.86 5.15 15.38
CA ASN A 540 3.83 4.51 16.22
C ASN A 540 2.63 5.42 16.48
N SER A 541 2.80 6.75 16.51
CA SER A 541 1.65 7.64 16.73
C SER A 541 0.83 7.88 15.47
N LEU A 542 1.46 7.79 14.30
CA LEU A 542 0.85 7.97 12.97
C LEU A 542 0.55 6.64 12.26
N TYR A 543 0.54 5.55 13.02
CA TYR A 543 0.26 4.20 12.53
C TYR A 543 -1.14 3.72 12.92
N ASP A 544 -1.80 3.09 11.97
CA ASP A 544 -3.11 2.47 12.09
C ASP A 544 -3.07 1.07 11.44
N PRO A 545 -3.13 -0.02 12.24
CA PRO A 545 -3.13 -1.37 11.70
C PRO A 545 -4.38 -1.67 10.84
N ALA A 546 -5.46 -0.88 10.99
CA ALA A 546 -6.68 -1.04 10.21
C ALA A 546 -6.48 -0.75 8.71
N PHE A 547 -5.39 -0.07 8.34
CA PHE A 547 -5.03 0.14 6.94
C PHE A 547 -4.78 -1.19 6.21
N VAL A 548 -4.31 -2.21 6.92
CA VAL A 548 -3.92 -3.51 6.35
C VAL A 548 -4.88 -4.61 6.78
N LYS A 549 -5.32 -4.59 8.04
CA LYS A 549 -6.17 -5.63 8.61
C LYS A 549 -7.48 -5.02 9.06
N PHE A 550 -8.60 -5.44 8.48
CA PHE A 550 -9.92 -4.95 8.85
C PHE A 550 -10.11 -4.93 10.37
N HIS A 551 -10.59 -3.81 10.89
CA HIS A 551 -10.92 -3.64 12.29
C HIS A 551 -12.31 -3.00 12.40
N PRO A 552 -13.31 -3.69 12.97
CA PRO A 552 -14.70 -3.27 12.89
C PRO A 552 -14.99 -1.92 13.57
N ASN A 553 -14.18 -1.54 14.55
CA ASN A 553 -14.31 -0.27 15.26
C ASN A 553 -13.37 0.83 14.73
N SER A 554 -12.63 0.57 13.63
CA SER A 554 -11.78 1.59 13.02
C SER A 554 -12.54 2.38 11.97
N THR A 555 -12.32 3.69 11.95
CA THR A 555 -12.81 4.59 10.89
C THR A 555 -11.93 4.57 9.64
N THR A 556 -10.80 3.85 9.69
CA THR A 556 -9.95 3.55 8.54
C THR A 556 -10.51 2.35 7.79
N ARG A 557 -10.81 2.53 6.50
CA ARG A 557 -11.09 1.40 5.62
C ARG A 557 -9.79 0.68 5.27
N THR A 558 -9.84 -0.64 5.24
CA THR A 558 -8.72 -1.47 4.79
C THR A 558 -8.34 -1.06 3.37
N PHE A 559 -7.05 -0.87 3.10
CA PHE A 559 -6.54 -0.59 1.76
C PHE A 559 -6.64 -1.83 0.87
N GLN A 560 -6.32 -3.00 1.41
CA GLN A 560 -6.48 -4.27 0.71
C GLN A 560 -7.93 -4.76 0.73
N PRO A 561 -8.36 -5.54 -0.27
CA PRO A 561 -9.63 -6.25 -0.22
C PRO A 561 -9.69 -7.10 1.05
N ASP A 562 -10.74 -6.92 1.84
CA ASP A 562 -10.93 -7.70 3.05
C ASP A 562 -11.99 -8.81 2.87
N ARG A 563 -12.21 -9.58 3.94
CA ARG A 563 -13.15 -10.70 3.93
C ARG A 563 -14.57 -10.26 3.57
N GLN A 564 -14.99 -9.07 4.00
CA GLN A 564 -16.34 -8.59 3.71
C GLN A 564 -16.49 -8.28 2.23
N GLU A 565 -15.44 -7.75 1.61
CA GLU A 565 -15.43 -7.41 0.19
C GLU A 565 -15.27 -8.61 -0.75
N LEU A 566 -14.67 -9.72 -0.28
CA LEU A 566 -14.40 -10.94 -1.07
C LEU A 566 -15.24 -12.16 -0.69
N THR A 567 -16.14 -12.09 0.31
CA THR A 567 -17.10 -13.18 0.61
C THR A 567 -18.42 -12.87 -0.09
N TYR A 568 -18.45 -13.05 -1.40
CA TYR A 568 -19.60 -12.75 -2.25
C TYR A 568 -20.83 -13.57 -1.85
N SER A 569 -20.68 -14.84 -1.48
CA SER A 569 -21.80 -15.70 -1.08
C SER A 569 -22.66 -15.11 0.06
N ILE A 570 -22.06 -14.27 0.91
CA ILE A 570 -22.73 -13.60 2.03
C ILE A 570 -23.07 -12.15 1.70
N TYR A 571 -22.11 -11.38 1.22
CA TYR A 571 -22.24 -9.92 1.14
C TYR A 571 -22.63 -9.40 -0.26
N ARG A 572 -22.45 -10.22 -1.30
CA ARG A 572 -22.78 -9.91 -2.70
C ARG A 572 -23.30 -11.17 -3.42
N PRO A 573 -24.41 -11.78 -2.95
CA PRO A 573 -24.94 -13.02 -3.55
C PRO A 573 -25.34 -12.81 -5.03
N ASP A 574 -25.61 -11.57 -5.40
CA ASP A 574 -25.84 -11.13 -6.77
C ASP A 574 -24.59 -11.22 -7.67
N LEU A 575 -23.37 -11.10 -7.12
CA LEU A 575 -22.12 -11.39 -7.82
C LEU A 575 -21.77 -12.88 -7.77
N ALA A 576 -22.06 -13.56 -6.65
CA ALA A 576 -21.85 -15.01 -6.53
C ALA A 576 -22.68 -15.79 -7.58
N ALA A 577 -23.92 -15.35 -7.84
CA ALA A 577 -24.76 -15.89 -8.91
C ALA A 577 -24.17 -15.71 -10.31
N LEU A 578 -23.21 -14.79 -10.48
CA LEU A 578 -22.46 -14.54 -11.72
C LEU A 578 -21.10 -15.25 -11.77
N GLY A 579 -20.85 -16.17 -10.84
CA GLY A 579 -19.68 -17.04 -10.85
C GLY A 579 -18.45 -16.49 -10.11
N THR A 580 -18.59 -15.45 -9.28
CA THR A 580 -17.48 -15.06 -8.39
C THR A 580 -17.25 -16.13 -7.32
N ILE A 581 -15.99 -16.27 -6.90
CA ILE A 581 -15.55 -17.27 -5.92
C ILE A 581 -15.09 -16.55 -4.66
N ASP A 582 -15.58 -16.97 -3.50
CA ASP A 582 -15.20 -16.38 -2.22
C ASP A 582 -13.69 -16.43 -2.00
N GLY A 583 -13.11 -15.31 -1.59
CA GLY A 583 -11.67 -15.16 -1.37
C GLY A 583 -10.84 -14.88 -2.63
N LEU A 584 -11.44 -14.87 -3.82
CA LEU A 584 -10.78 -14.49 -5.07
C LEU A 584 -11.33 -13.16 -5.60
N MET A 585 -10.59 -12.54 -6.52
CA MET A 585 -11.06 -11.36 -7.23
C MET A 585 -12.22 -11.71 -8.18
N PRO A 586 -13.03 -10.73 -8.66
CA PRO A 586 -14.18 -11.02 -9.50
C PRO A 586 -13.86 -11.84 -10.77
N SER A 587 -12.64 -11.75 -11.29
CA SER A 587 -12.14 -12.57 -12.41
C SER A 587 -11.79 -14.04 -12.07
N GLY A 588 -11.93 -14.44 -10.80
CA GLY A 588 -11.47 -15.73 -10.28
C GLY A 588 -9.95 -15.81 -10.07
N ARG A 589 -9.24 -14.68 -10.09
CA ARG A 589 -7.79 -14.62 -9.89
C ARG A 589 -7.44 -14.30 -8.44
N ASN A 590 -6.25 -14.71 -8.02
CA ASN A 590 -5.72 -14.35 -6.71
C ASN A 590 -5.54 -12.83 -6.58
N VAL A 591 -5.72 -12.34 -5.35
CA VAL A 591 -5.64 -10.91 -5.02
C VAL A 591 -4.22 -10.40 -5.29
N SER A 592 -4.10 -9.24 -5.94
CA SER A 592 -2.84 -8.56 -6.27
C SER A 592 -1.96 -9.25 -7.32
N VAL A 593 -1.69 -10.54 -7.13
CA VAL A 593 -0.74 -11.29 -7.95
C VAL A 593 -1.24 -12.72 -8.14
N ASN A 594 -1.36 -13.15 -9.39
CA ASN A 594 -1.90 -14.45 -9.77
C ASN A 594 -0.88 -15.38 -10.42
N ASP A 595 0.43 -15.15 -10.25
CA ASP A 595 1.45 -16.11 -10.68
C ASP A 595 1.47 -17.36 -9.76
N ALA A 596 2.09 -18.45 -10.22
CA ALA A 596 2.11 -19.72 -9.49
C ALA A 596 2.71 -19.61 -8.07
N LEU A 597 3.73 -18.78 -7.87
CA LEU A 597 4.35 -18.57 -6.55
C LEU A 597 3.39 -17.86 -5.61
N SER A 598 2.78 -16.77 -6.06
CA SER A 598 1.81 -16.01 -5.25
C SER A 598 0.58 -16.84 -4.90
N ARG A 599 0.14 -17.75 -5.79
CA ARG A 599 -0.93 -18.71 -5.49
C ARG A 599 -0.51 -19.74 -4.43
N ARG A 600 0.75 -20.20 -4.44
CA ARG A 600 1.30 -21.02 -3.34
C ARG A 600 1.40 -20.27 -2.02
N ASP A 601 1.78 -18.99 -2.05
CA ASP A 601 1.81 -18.12 -0.87
C ASP A 601 0.42 -17.84 -0.31
N ALA A 602 -0.59 -17.72 -1.17
CA ALA A 602 -2.00 -17.62 -0.77
C ALA A 602 -2.59 -18.97 -0.34
N GLY A 603 -1.85 -20.07 -0.46
CA GLY A 603 -2.32 -21.41 -0.13
C GLY A 603 -3.37 -21.97 -1.10
N LEU A 604 -3.44 -21.42 -2.32
CA LEU A 604 -4.34 -21.85 -3.39
C LEU A 604 -3.77 -23.04 -4.19
N GLU A 605 -2.45 -23.20 -4.19
CA GLU A 605 -1.74 -24.26 -4.91
C GLU A 605 -0.59 -24.81 -4.06
N PHE A 606 -0.12 -26.01 -4.43
CA PHE A 606 1.11 -26.60 -3.90
C PHE A 606 1.96 -27.11 -5.05
N LEU A 607 3.28 -27.04 -4.90
CA LEU A 607 4.25 -27.65 -5.82
C LEU A 607 4.93 -28.81 -5.12
N ASP A 608 4.88 -30.01 -5.72
CA ASP A 608 5.69 -31.14 -5.25
C ASP A 608 7.16 -30.90 -5.60
N VAL A 609 7.98 -30.73 -4.56
CA VAL A 609 9.42 -30.50 -4.65
C VAL A 609 10.22 -31.69 -4.14
N THR A 610 9.59 -32.86 -3.98
CA THR A 610 10.23 -34.06 -3.43
C THR A 610 11.46 -34.46 -4.23
N ASN A 611 11.39 -34.39 -5.56
CA ASN A 611 12.51 -34.73 -6.43
C ASN A 611 13.62 -33.65 -6.49
N GLN A 612 13.39 -32.49 -5.86
CA GLN A 612 14.38 -31.42 -5.79
C GLN A 612 15.22 -31.49 -4.50
N LEU A 613 14.78 -32.29 -3.53
CA LEU A 613 15.34 -32.32 -2.18
C LEU A 613 15.85 -33.71 -1.82
N THR A 614 17.00 -33.77 -1.16
CA THR A 614 17.44 -34.95 -0.41
C THR A 614 17.19 -34.73 1.07
N ALA A 615 16.82 -35.79 1.79
CA ALA A 615 16.64 -35.77 3.23
C ALA A 615 17.51 -36.84 3.87
N GLU A 616 18.59 -36.41 4.52
CA GLU A 616 19.53 -37.30 5.19
C GLU A 616 19.26 -37.29 6.69
N LEU A 617 19.07 -38.47 7.28
CA LEU A 617 18.87 -38.62 8.72
C LEU A 617 20.23 -38.40 9.42
N THR A 618 20.36 -37.30 10.16
CA THR A 618 21.61 -36.94 10.84
C THR A 618 21.67 -37.45 12.27
N ASP A 619 20.52 -37.55 12.95
CA ASP A 619 20.42 -38.11 14.29
C ASP A 619 19.03 -38.77 14.49
N SER A 620 18.99 -39.83 15.30
CA SER A 620 17.75 -40.49 15.70
C SER A 620 17.83 -40.98 17.13
N SER A 621 16.83 -40.61 17.93
CA SER A 621 16.65 -41.10 19.30
C SER A 621 15.49 -42.09 19.39
N GLY A 622 15.74 -43.23 20.05
CA GLY A 622 14.74 -44.28 20.26
C GLY A 622 13.77 -44.01 21.44
N GLY A 623 12.87 -44.96 21.69
CA GLY A 623 11.93 -44.92 22.82
C GLY A 623 10.54 -44.32 22.51
N ARG A 624 9.68 -44.17 23.53
CA ARG A 624 8.27 -43.73 23.35
C ARG A 624 8.13 -42.34 22.72
N ARG A 625 9.14 -41.49 22.92
CA ARG A 625 9.32 -40.23 22.22
C ARG A 625 10.52 -40.42 21.31
N GLU A 626 10.23 -40.65 20.03
CA GLU A 626 11.26 -40.81 19.00
C GLU A 626 11.49 -39.43 18.36
N VAL A 627 12.75 -39.04 18.19
CA VAL A 627 13.14 -37.78 17.55
C VAL A 627 14.07 -38.11 16.42
N ASN A 628 13.72 -37.68 15.21
CA ASN A 628 14.53 -37.84 14.02
C ASN A 628 14.88 -36.44 13.51
N ASP A 629 16.18 -36.15 13.47
CA ASP A 629 16.72 -34.90 12.93
C ASP A 629 17.24 -35.18 11.52
N TYR A 630 16.75 -34.39 10.56
CA TYR A 630 17.09 -34.48 9.15
C TYR A 630 17.86 -33.24 8.69
N GLU A 631 18.86 -33.44 7.84
CA GLU A 631 19.35 -32.40 6.95
C GLU A 631 18.64 -32.53 5.61
N ILE A 632 17.86 -31.50 5.25
CA ILE A 632 17.17 -31.41 3.97
C ILE A 632 17.97 -30.48 3.07
N ARG A 633 18.43 -30.97 1.92
CA ARG A 633 19.27 -30.22 0.97
C ARG A 633 18.58 -30.09 -0.37
N ASN A 634 18.62 -28.89 -0.96
CA ASN A 634 18.21 -28.69 -2.35
C ASN A 634 19.33 -29.16 -3.28
N THR A 635 19.11 -30.27 -3.98
CA THR A 635 20.06 -30.87 -4.91
C THR A 635 19.72 -30.56 -6.38
N SER A 636 18.63 -29.83 -6.61
CA SER A 636 18.24 -29.38 -7.95
C SER A 636 18.94 -28.08 -8.36
N SER A 637 18.81 -27.72 -9.63
CA SER A 637 19.22 -26.42 -10.16
C SER A 637 18.15 -25.32 -9.97
N SER A 638 16.98 -25.66 -9.43
CA SER A 638 15.87 -24.73 -9.21
C SER A 638 15.73 -24.33 -7.74
N ILE A 639 15.15 -23.15 -7.49
CA ILE A 639 14.89 -22.68 -6.13
C ILE A 639 13.63 -23.36 -5.59
N VAL A 640 13.64 -23.74 -4.31
CA VAL A 640 12.43 -24.12 -3.56
C VAL A 640 11.95 -22.91 -2.77
N ASP A 641 10.83 -22.32 -3.17
CA ASP A 641 10.33 -21.07 -2.58
C ASP A 641 9.25 -21.32 -1.51
N THR A 642 8.92 -20.26 -0.75
CA THR A 642 7.81 -20.14 0.21
C THR A 642 8.03 -20.92 1.51
N HIS A 643 7.13 -21.83 1.84
CA HIS A 643 7.19 -22.73 2.99
C HIS A 643 7.33 -24.15 2.50
N LEU A 644 8.10 -24.94 3.23
CA LEU A 644 8.26 -26.36 2.98
C LEU A 644 7.35 -27.16 3.90
N LEU A 645 6.41 -27.91 3.32
CA LEU A 645 5.63 -28.90 4.03
C LEU A 645 6.35 -30.24 3.98
N VAL A 646 6.83 -30.68 5.14
CA VAL A 646 7.46 -31.98 5.32
C VAL A 646 6.38 -32.97 5.75
N ILE A 647 5.92 -33.79 4.81
CA ILE A 647 4.81 -34.72 5.00
C ILE A 647 5.37 -36.11 5.30
N ALA A 648 5.00 -36.68 6.45
CA ALA A 648 5.37 -38.05 6.81
C ALA A 648 4.29 -39.02 6.32
N ARG A 649 4.53 -39.63 5.16
CA ARG A 649 3.59 -40.55 4.49
C ARG A 649 3.70 -41.97 5.04
N GLY A 650 2.58 -42.67 5.10
CA GLY A 650 2.55 -44.10 5.43
C GLY A 650 2.88 -44.39 6.90
N LEU A 651 2.69 -43.40 7.77
CA LEU A 651 2.98 -43.54 9.19
C LEU A 651 2.11 -44.65 9.82
N SER A 652 2.75 -45.61 10.48
CA SER A 652 2.06 -46.77 11.06
C SER A 652 1.02 -46.39 12.11
N GLN A 653 -0.08 -47.17 12.18
CA GLN A 653 -1.11 -46.97 13.20
C GLN A 653 -0.52 -46.99 14.62
N GLY A 654 -0.93 -46.03 15.45
CA GLY A 654 -0.44 -45.89 16.83
C GLY A 654 0.83 -45.03 16.98
N ILE A 655 1.35 -44.46 15.89
CA ILE A 655 2.40 -43.43 15.90
C ILE A 655 1.76 -42.09 15.50
N ARG A 656 2.14 -41.01 16.18
CA ARG A 656 1.71 -39.64 15.85
C ARG A 656 2.91 -38.71 15.79
N LEU A 657 2.97 -37.86 14.76
CA LEU A 657 3.91 -36.74 14.71
C LEU A 657 3.42 -35.67 15.71
N LYS A 658 4.13 -35.52 16.82
CA LYS A 658 3.77 -34.64 17.94
C LYS A 658 3.89 -33.16 17.57
N ASN A 659 4.88 -32.80 16.78
CA ASN A 659 5.09 -31.43 16.31
C ASN A 659 4.49 -31.19 14.92
N ALA A 660 3.49 -31.96 14.52
CA ALA A 660 2.80 -31.71 13.26
C ALA A 660 2.14 -30.33 13.29
N SER A 661 2.24 -29.59 12.19
CA SER A 661 1.48 -28.35 11.96
C SER A 661 0.04 -28.64 11.53
N GLY A 662 -0.22 -29.84 11.02
CA GLY A 662 -1.55 -30.29 10.64
C GLY A 662 -1.53 -31.67 9.99
N THR A 663 -2.65 -32.03 9.37
CA THR A 663 -2.80 -33.24 8.55
C THR A 663 -3.25 -32.87 7.15
N THR A 664 -2.78 -33.59 6.15
CA THR A 664 -3.28 -33.47 4.77
C THR A 664 -4.75 -33.90 4.71
N SER A 665 -5.43 -33.57 3.60
CA SER A 665 -6.75 -34.14 3.25
C SER A 665 -6.78 -35.67 3.26
N SER A 666 -5.64 -36.33 3.00
CA SER A 666 -5.44 -37.78 3.06
C SER A 666 -5.16 -38.32 4.47
N GLY A 667 -5.01 -37.45 5.47
CA GLY A 667 -4.77 -37.81 6.87
C GLY A 667 -3.29 -37.95 7.27
N ASP A 668 -2.34 -37.71 6.34
CA ASP A 668 -0.92 -37.77 6.65
C ASP A 668 -0.49 -36.53 7.45
N PRO A 669 0.27 -36.67 8.55
CA PRO A 669 0.75 -35.53 9.30
C PRO A 669 1.86 -34.79 8.55
N TYR A 670 1.85 -33.47 8.63
CA TYR A 670 2.91 -32.64 8.07
C TYR A 670 3.46 -31.64 9.09
N LEU A 671 4.74 -31.32 8.97
CA LEU A 671 5.38 -30.19 9.63
C LEU A 671 5.57 -29.07 8.60
N ARG A 672 5.14 -27.85 8.94
CA ARG A 672 5.40 -26.65 8.16
C ARG A 672 6.73 -26.06 8.60
N VAL A 673 7.63 -25.88 7.64
CA VAL A 673 8.94 -25.27 7.84
C VAL A 673 8.97 -23.95 7.07
N PHE A 674 9.28 -22.87 7.79
CA PHE A 674 9.53 -21.57 7.20
C PHE A 674 10.95 -21.56 6.68
N LEU A 675 11.12 -21.39 5.37
CA LEU A 675 12.45 -21.33 4.77
C LEU A 675 13.14 -20.02 5.17
N PRO A 676 14.45 -20.04 5.49
CA PRO A 676 15.24 -18.82 5.65
C PRO A 676 15.11 -17.95 4.40
N ASP A 677 14.89 -16.64 4.57
CA ASP A 677 14.68 -15.68 3.47
C ASP A 677 13.54 -16.03 2.48
N GLY A 678 12.68 -17.00 2.85
CA GLY A 678 11.54 -17.46 2.06
C GLY A 678 11.92 -18.33 0.85
N VAL A 679 13.17 -18.81 0.78
CA VAL A 679 13.70 -19.64 -0.30
C VAL A 679 14.72 -20.66 0.22
N LEU A 680 14.94 -21.73 -0.55
CA LEU A 680 16.06 -22.65 -0.38
C LEU A 680 16.78 -22.76 -1.72
N LEU A 681 17.94 -22.13 -1.83
CA LEU A 681 18.70 -22.04 -3.09
C LEU A 681 19.35 -23.39 -3.43
N PRO A 682 19.69 -23.61 -4.72
CA PRO A 682 20.48 -24.76 -5.13
C PRO A 682 21.74 -24.97 -4.26
N GLY A 683 21.88 -26.16 -3.69
CA GLY A 683 22.99 -26.53 -2.83
C GLY A 683 22.83 -26.17 -1.35
N GLU A 684 21.86 -25.34 -0.97
CA GLU A 684 21.60 -25.01 0.44
C GLU A 684 20.88 -26.14 1.18
N SER A 685 21.04 -26.16 2.50
CA SER A 685 20.38 -27.11 3.38
C SER A 685 19.76 -26.48 4.62
N ILE A 686 18.76 -27.16 5.18
CA ILE A 686 18.09 -26.80 6.42
C ILE A 686 17.99 -28.01 7.33
N SER A 687 17.99 -27.77 8.65
CA SER A 687 17.75 -28.82 9.64
C SER A 687 16.27 -28.89 10.01
N VAL A 688 15.69 -30.08 9.95
CA VAL A 688 14.29 -30.33 10.32
C VAL A 688 14.20 -31.44 11.35
N ARG A 689 13.49 -31.15 12.44
CA ARG A 689 13.25 -32.10 13.54
C ARG A 689 11.83 -32.65 13.49
N LEU A 690 11.69 -33.97 13.40
CA LEU A 690 10.41 -34.67 13.52
C LEU A 690 10.34 -35.38 14.88
N VAL A 691 9.30 -35.09 15.67
CA VAL A 691 9.10 -35.66 17.01
C VAL A 691 7.90 -36.58 16.99
N PHE A 692 8.11 -37.87 17.12
CA PHE A 692 7.04 -38.87 17.14
C PHE A 692 6.70 -39.32 18.56
N LYS A 693 5.41 -39.54 18.80
CA LYS A 693 4.89 -40.22 20.00
C LYS A 693 4.37 -41.60 19.60
N ARG A 694 4.90 -42.63 20.24
CA ARG A 694 4.55 -44.04 19.97
C ARG A 694 3.73 -44.63 21.11
N ARG A 695 2.77 -45.51 20.78
CA ARG A 695 2.12 -46.40 21.74
C ARG A 695 3.10 -47.48 22.22
N ARG A 696 2.81 -48.06 23.39
CA ARG A 696 3.62 -49.14 23.97
C ARG A 696 3.61 -50.34 23.01
N ASN A 697 4.77 -50.95 22.75
CA ASN A 697 4.98 -52.11 21.87
C ASN A 697 4.79 -51.86 20.35
N VAL A 698 4.78 -50.60 19.90
CA VAL A 698 4.84 -50.28 18.47
C VAL A 698 6.32 -50.14 18.02
N PRO A 699 6.74 -50.69 16.87
CA PRO A 699 8.09 -50.51 16.30
C PRO A 699 8.48 -49.04 16.09
N GLN A 700 9.73 -48.80 15.68
CA GLN A 700 10.16 -47.45 15.26
C GLN A 700 9.28 -46.92 14.12
N ALA A 701 9.20 -45.60 14.01
CA ALA A 701 8.41 -44.98 12.97
C ALA A 701 8.99 -45.32 11.58
N SER A 702 8.19 -46.01 10.75
CA SER A 702 8.46 -46.19 9.34
C SER A 702 7.55 -45.27 8.54
N TYR A 703 8.14 -44.46 7.68
CA TYR A 703 7.47 -43.47 6.84
C TYR A 703 8.37 -43.07 5.68
N THR A 704 7.78 -42.49 4.63
CA THR A 704 8.51 -41.76 3.60
C THR A 704 8.25 -40.27 3.75
N LEU A 705 9.20 -39.45 3.31
CA LEU A 705 9.05 -38.00 3.30
C LEU A 705 8.62 -37.53 1.91
N THR A 706 7.54 -36.75 1.87
CA THR A 706 7.12 -35.98 0.69
C THR A 706 7.25 -34.50 1.04
N PHE A 707 7.69 -33.72 0.07
CA PHE A 707 7.94 -32.29 0.24
C PHE A 707 7.06 -31.48 -0.69
N LEU A 708 6.20 -30.63 -0.12
CA LEU A 708 5.40 -29.67 -0.90
C LEU A 708 5.82 -28.23 -0.57
N SER A 709 5.94 -27.38 -1.59
CA SER A 709 6.04 -25.92 -1.42
C SER A 709 4.64 -25.31 -1.39
N GLY A 710 4.32 -24.54 -0.35
CA GLY A 710 3.07 -23.75 -0.22
C GLY A 710 2.61 -23.45 1.22
N GLN A 711 1.78 -22.42 1.40
CA GLN A 711 1.34 -21.90 2.71
C GLN A 711 0.00 -22.45 3.22
N GLY A 712 -0.80 -23.07 2.35
CA GLY A 712 -2.15 -23.54 2.67
C GLY A 712 -2.21 -24.87 3.43
N LYS A 713 -3.42 -25.41 3.58
CA LYS A 713 -3.64 -26.79 4.05
C LYS A 713 -3.61 -27.75 2.85
N PRO A 714 -2.64 -28.68 2.76
CA PRO A 714 -2.50 -29.62 1.65
C PRO A 714 -3.49 -30.78 1.64
#